data_AF-A0A443SJI4-F1
#
_entry.id   AF-A0A443SJI4-F1
#
_cell.length_a   1.000
_cell.length_b   1.000
_cell.length_c   1.000
_cell.angle_alpha   90.00
_cell.angle_beta   90.00
_cell.angle_gamma   90.00
#
_symmetry.space_group_name_H-M   'P 1'
#
loop_
_entity.id
_entity.type
_entity.pdbx_description
1 polymer ?
#
loop_
_entity_poly.entity_id
_entity_poly.type
_entity_poly.pdbx_seq_one_letter_code
_entity_poly.pdbx_strand_id
1 'polypeptide(L)'
;MYEYLPVLLGHDEPVSKYTGYKPDVHPGVSHVFQSAAFRFGHTMIPPGLYRRDAKCNFKKTRRGYPGIRLCSTWWDSEVILPEIGVEELLMGLSSQIAEREDSVLCSDVRDKLFGPMDFSRRDLAALNIMRGRDNGLPDYNTVRRVFGLKPLNWSEINPWIYKRKPEMIEELYWMYEGKLDNIDVYVGGMLESNPSEGRPGPLFRRIIKEQFERIRDSDRFWFENEDNAIFTPAEIAEIRKIKLWDILVNATDIPFNAIQRNVFSFNDGDPCPQPAQINSTQLERCIILTGWDYFHGSEIPYTFVCLLLTFIPMIVALLGYSVIKMQNRRRRRLKARREMSVGKDGDKLNVREWLHQNHKRYVKVKIGSDEAMYTINRKGETLRKIDFTNVNSLVVEVTQDSRKPMVLIRSPRDHDLVLQFGSISTRKKFLSKMETFLLNRKKTLEIIHTYRDVMLANAETKEKRQKRLEHFFREAYALTFGLKPGEKRKLEDVGNDVIMVMRTSLSKKEFAEALGMKPDSLFVKQMFNCVDKDKDGRISFQEFLDTVVLFSRGKTEDKFRIIFDMCDNNGNGTIDKQELTKMLRSLVDIAKNDSMTEEQVNDLIEGMFAAAGIEEKEELTYDDFKRMMKEYKGDFIAVGLDCKGAKQNFLDTSTNIARMTSFQMSHAREPEPSWYIQKWNSITTYLEEYRQHIVYLLVFYVTVIVLFIERFVNYSYLSEHTDLRHVMGFGISVTRGSAASLSFCFSLLLLTMCRNLLTKIRETSFRQYIPLDSHVQFHKIVALTALVFTMIHTIGHLLNFYHVSTQPLEHLRCLTKEVQFDSDSKPTFSFWIFGTVTGVTGVILFLLVCIIFIFAHPKIRQKAYSYFWTTHSLYVLLYVLSLFHGLAKLTGTPRFWIFFIGPAIVFAFDKVISLQTKLMELEILETELLPSDVTKVKFSRPANFKYLSGQWVRLCCTAFRMGEYHSLTLTSAPHENVLSVHVKATGPWTWKLRNFFDPNNFHPELPLPKIRLEGPFGGGNQDWYKYEIAVMIGGGIGVTPYASILNDLVFGTSTHRYSGVACKKVYFLWICPSHRHFEWFIDVLRDVERKDVTNVLEVHIFITQFFHKFDLRTTMLYICENHFQRIANRSMFTGLKAVNHFGRPDMNAFLKFIRKQHSYVSKVGVFSCGPSALTKTISKACETVNKQRKLPYFLHQYENF
;
A
#
# COMPACT_ATOMS: atom_id res chain seq x y z
N MET A 1 -54.25 -48.04 29.10
CA MET A 1 -55.62 -47.65 29.52
C MET A 1 -56.27 -48.65 30.47
N TYR A 2 -56.31 -49.94 30.15
CA TYR A 2 -57.14 -50.92 30.88
C TYR A 2 -56.40 -51.86 31.84
N GLU A 3 -55.06 -51.83 31.85
CA GLU A 3 -54.23 -52.66 32.73
C GLU A 3 -53.40 -51.81 33.70
N TYR A 4 -52.49 -50.96 33.18
CA TYR A 4 -51.62 -50.09 34.00
C TYR A 4 -52.38 -48.98 34.76
N LEU A 5 -53.26 -48.24 34.08
CA LEU A 5 -53.93 -47.07 34.65
C LEU A 5 -54.88 -47.44 35.82
N PRO A 6 -55.65 -48.54 35.77
CA PRO A 6 -56.45 -48.97 36.92
C PRO A 6 -55.61 -49.31 38.17
N VAL A 7 -54.42 -49.89 38.00
CA VAL A 7 -53.48 -50.13 39.11
C VAL A 7 -53.06 -48.79 39.74
N LEU A 8 -52.87 -47.77 38.92
CA LEU A 8 -52.47 -46.44 39.38
C LEU A 8 -53.60 -45.64 40.06
N LEU A 9 -54.81 -45.65 39.53
CA LEU A 9 -55.93 -44.85 40.05
C LEU A 9 -56.61 -45.51 41.26
N GLY A 10 -56.61 -46.85 41.29
CA GLY A 10 -57.36 -47.68 42.23
C GLY A 10 -58.89 -47.63 42.01
N HIS A 11 -59.63 -48.28 42.90
CA HIS A 11 -61.08 -48.45 42.74
C HIS A 11 -61.91 -47.16 42.92
N ASP A 12 -61.33 -46.12 43.53
CA ASP A 12 -62.03 -44.87 43.85
C ASP A 12 -62.19 -43.92 42.64
N GLU A 13 -61.30 -44.01 41.65
CA GLU A 13 -61.37 -43.21 40.42
C GLU A 13 -61.32 -44.11 39.17
N PRO A 14 -62.32 -44.97 38.92
CA PRO A 14 -62.30 -45.90 37.81
C PRO A 14 -62.32 -45.16 36.47
N VAL A 15 -61.64 -45.74 35.47
CA VAL A 15 -61.69 -45.28 34.08
C VAL A 15 -63.11 -45.40 33.54
N SER A 16 -63.62 -44.32 32.95
CA SER A 16 -64.94 -44.26 32.32
C SER A 16 -65.02 -45.20 31.14
N LYS A 17 -66.18 -45.79 30.84
CA LYS A 17 -66.35 -46.63 29.65
C LYS A 17 -66.15 -45.81 28.37
N TYR A 18 -65.56 -46.41 27.34
CA TYR A 18 -65.46 -45.78 26.03
C TYR A 18 -66.84 -45.60 25.42
N THR A 19 -67.15 -44.39 24.95
CA THR A 19 -68.47 -43.99 24.43
C THR A 19 -68.46 -43.66 22.94
N GLY A 20 -67.33 -43.91 22.27
CA GLY A 20 -67.09 -43.53 20.88
C GLY A 20 -66.09 -42.38 20.75
N TYR A 21 -65.65 -42.14 19.52
CA TYR A 21 -64.71 -41.08 19.17
C TYR A 21 -65.39 -39.70 19.25
N LYS A 22 -64.72 -38.74 19.90
CA LYS A 22 -65.17 -37.36 20.09
C LYS A 22 -64.27 -36.41 19.30
N PRO A 23 -64.67 -36.00 18.08
CA PRO A 23 -63.84 -35.14 17.23
C PRO A 23 -63.63 -33.73 17.81
N ASP A 24 -64.57 -33.24 18.63
CA ASP A 24 -64.52 -31.88 19.20
C ASP A 24 -63.62 -31.77 20.44
N VAL A 25 -63.10 -32.90 20.94
CA VAL A 25 -62.23 -32.93 22.13
C VAL A 25 -60.76 -32.84 21.70
N HIS A 26 -60.00 -31.95 22.32
CA HIS A 26 -58.58 -31.75 21.97
C HIS A 26 -57.66 -32.80 22.63
N PRO A 27 -56.90 -33.62 21.86
CA PRO A 27 -56.05 -34.70 22.38
C PRO A 27 -54.75 -34.22 23.03
N GLY A 28 -54.35 -32.96 22.82
CA GLY A 28 -53.03 -32.48 23.21
C GLY A 28 -52.70 -32.68 24.69
N VAL A 29 -51.46 -33.04 24.97
CA VAL A 29 -50.99 -33.24 26.34
C VAL A 29 -50.97 -31.91 27.07
N SER A 30 -51.61 -31.84 28.24
CA SER A 30 -51.61 -30.63 29.07
C SER A 30 -50.25 -30.42 29.73
N HIS A 31 -49.83 -29.16 29.87
CA HIS A 31 -48.58 -28.81 30.55
C HIS A 31 -48.56 -29.32 31.99
N VAL A 32 -49.70 -29.27 32.70
CA VAL A 32 -49.84 -29.77 34.08
C VAL A 32 -49.59 -31.28 34.14
N PHE A 33 -50.09 -32.05 33.17
CA PHE A 33 -49.82 -33.49 33.09
C PHE A 33 -48.33 -33.78 32.82
N GLN A 34 -47.74 -33.17 31.79
CA GLN A 34 -46.38 -33.49 31.34
C GLN A 34 -45.28 -32.99 32.29
N SER A 35 -45.47 -31.79 32.86
CA SER A 35 -44.42 -31.12 33.64
C SER A 35 -44.55 -31.38 35.15
N ALA A 36 -45.71 -31.82 35.64
CA ALA A 36 -45.91 -32.15 37.05
C ALA A 36 -46.51 -33.55 37.26
N ALA A 37 -47.78 -33.77 36.90
CA ALA A 37 -48.54 -34.92 37.41
C ALA A 37 -47.96 -36.28 36.98
N PHE A 38 -47.62 -36.47 35.70
CA PHE A 38 -47.09 -37.74 35.21
C PHE A 38 -45.62 -38.00 35.60
N ARG A 39 -45.01 -37.07 36.35
CA ARG A 39 -43.67 -37.24 36.93
C ARG A 39 -43.68 -37.89 38.30
N PHE A 40 -44.86 -38.23 38.85
CA PHE A 40 -44.99 -39.02 40.08
C PHE A 40 -44.13 -40.29 40.03
N GLY A 41 -44.06 -40.96 38.86
CA GLY A 41 -43.29 -42.19 38.68
C GLY A 41 -41.82 -42.09 39.07
N HIS A 42 -41.25 -40.89 39.15
CA HIS A 42 -39.88 -40.69 39.64
C HIS A 42 -39.67 -41.11 41.10
N THR A 43 -40.70 -41.07 41.96
CA THR A 43 -40.56 -41.52 43.36
C THR A 43 -40.56 -43.04 43.49
N MET A 44 -41.10 -43.74 42.50
CA MET A 44 -41.12 -45.19 42.47
C MET A 44 -39.84 -45.80 41.88
N ILE A 45 -38.88 -44.97 41.43
CA ILE A 45 -37.63 -45.44 40.83
C ILE A 45 -36.71 -46.05 41.91
N PRO A 46 -36.36 -47.34 41.83
CA PRO A 46 -35.48 -47.96 42.80
C PRO A 46 -34.02 -47.58 42.60
N PRO A 47 -33.20 -47.61 43.67
CA PRO A 47 -31.76 -47.34 43.59
C PRO A 47 -30.98 -48.35 42.73
N GLY A 48 -31.56 -49.51 42.39
CA GLY A 48 -30.97 -50.48 41.49
C GLY A 48 -31.99 -51.51 41.02
N LEU A 49 -31.58 -52.32 40.05
CA LEU A 49 -32.43 -53.31 39.40
C LEU A 49 -31.94 -54.73 39.68
N TYR A 50 -32.85 -55.61 40.09
CA TYR A 50 -32.57 -57.03 40.18
C TYR A 50 -32.53 -57.67 38.79
N ARG A 51 -31.79 -58.77 38.70
CA ARG A 51 -31.87 -59.71 37.59
C ARG A 51 -32.04 -61.12 38.14
N ARG A 52 -32.80 -61.96 37.45
CA ARG A 52 -32.97 -63.36 37.87
C ARG A 52 -33.16 -64.28 36.67
N ASP A 53 -32.95 -65.57 36.91
CA ASP A 53 -33.33 -66.60 35.96
C ASP A 53 -34.79 -67.08 36.15
N ALA A 54 -35.22 -67.98 35.26
CA ALA A 54 -36.54 -68.61 35.31
C ALA A 54 -36.73 -69.56 36.50
N LYS A 55 -35.65 -69.94 37.21
CA LYS A 55 -35.68 -70.79 38.41
C LYS A 55 -35.75 -69.97 39.70
N CYS A 56 -36.10 -68.69 39.60
CA CYS A 56 -36.14 -67.73 40.70
C CYS A 56 -34.78 -67.43 41.37
N ASN A 57 -33.64 -67.68 40.71
CA ASN A 57 -32.34 -67.34 41.28
C ASN A 57 -31.96 -65.89 40.93
N PHE A 58 -31.87 -65.04 41.95
CA PHE A 58 -31.41 -63.65 41.80
C PHE A 58 -29.89 -63.60 41.62
N LYS A 59 -29.44 -63.21 40.43
CA LYS A 59 -28.02 -63.23 40.06
C LYS A 59 -27.34 -61.91 40.44
N LYS A 60 -26.25 -62.03 41.17
CA LYS A 60 -25.37 -60.89 41.50
C LYS A 60 -24.67 -60.34 40.25
N THR A 61 -24.24 -59.09 40.29
CA THR A 61 -23.38 -58.47 39.25
C THR A 61 -21.99 -59.11 39.27
N ARG A 62 -21.17 -58.90 38.22
CA ARG A 62 -19.76 -59.38 38.17
C ARG A 62 -18.93 -58.93 39.39
N ARG A 63 -19.24 -57.76 39.95
CA ARG A 63 -18.59 -57.20 41.14
C ARG A 63 -19.18 -57.70 42.47
N GLY A 64 -20.13 -58.63 42.42
CA GLY A 64 -20.72 -59.27 43.59
C GLY A 64 -21.89 -58.50 44.24
N TYR A 65 -22.39 -57.44 43.62
CA TYR A 65 -23.52 -56.67 44.14
C TYR A 65 -24.87 -57.36 43.85
N PRO A 66 -25.89 -57.19 44.71
CA PRO A 66 -27.18 -57.85 44.56
C PRO A 66 -28.01 -57.37 43.36
N GLY A 67 -27.74 -56.19 42.81
CA GLY A 67 -28.43 -55.64 41.65
C GLY A 67 -27.59 -54.63 40.89
N ILE A 68 -28.09 -54.20 39.73
CA ILE A 68 -27.48 -53.22 38.83
C ILE A 68 -27.80 -51.82 39.36
N ARG A 69 -26.77 -51.02 39.62
CA ARG A 69 -26.93 -49.66 40.15
C ARG A 69 -27.29 -48.68 39.03
N LEU A 70 -28.32 -47.85 39.20
CA LEU A 70 -28.77 -46.93 38.16
C LEU A 70 -27.75 -45.80 37.89
N CYS A 71 -27.27 -45.14 38.96
CA CYS A 71 -26.36 -44.00 38.82
C CYS A 71 -25.01 -44.29 38.14
N SER A 72 -24.60 -45.56 38.05
CA SER A 72 -23.37 -45.99 37.36
C SER A 72 -23.61 -46.48 35.93
N THR A 73 -24.87 -46.71 35.53
CA THR A 73 -25.22 -47.36 34.24
C THR A 73 -26.03 -46.45 33.30
N TRP A 74 -26.27 -45.19 33.67
CA TRP A 74 -26.91 -44.22 32.78
C TRP A 74 -26.16 -44.12 31.43
N TRP A 75 -26.88 -44.35 30.34
CA TRP A 75 -26.35 -44.32 28.96
C TRP A 75 -25.32 -45.40 28.60
N ASP A 76 -25.20 -46.48 29.40
CA ASP A 76 -24.22 -47.57 29.18
C ASP A 76 -24.88 -48.88 28.71
N SER A 77 -25.98 -48.78 27.95
CA SER A 77 -26.78 -49.96 27.55
C SER A 77 -26.03 -50.92 26.63
N GLU A 78 -25.09 -50.42 25.81
CA GLU A 78 -24.29 -51.23 24.88
C GLU A 78 -23.37 -52.21 25.59
N VAL A 79 -22.90 -51.87 26.79
CA VAL A 79 -22.03 -52.73 27.58
C VAL A 79 -22.85 -53.65 28.49
N ILE A 80 -23.91 -53.11 29.11
CA ILE A 80 -24.65 -53.79 30.17
C ILE A 80 -25.66 -54.81 29.63
N LEU A 81 -26.41 -54.51 28.56
CA LEU A 81 -27.46 -55.41 28.07
C LEU A 81 -26.93 -56.73 27.50
N PRO A 82 -25.86 -56.77 26.68
CA PRO A 82 -25.31 -58.02 26.17
C PRO A 82 -24.71 -58.91 27.29
N GLU A 83 -24.24 -58.31 28.38
CA GLU A 83 -23.68 -59.04 29.52
C GLU A 83 -24.77 -59.78 30.33
N ILE A 84 -25.96 -59.20 30.41
CA ILE A 84 -27.01 -59.63 31.35
C ILE A 84 -28.11 -60.44 30.65
N GLY A 85 -28.45 -60.09 29.41
CA GLY A 85 -29.65 -60.59 28.74
C GLY A 85 -30.89 -59.79 29.18
N VAL A 86 -31.78 -59.51 28.24
CA VAL A 86 -32.96 -58.67 28.47
C VAL A 86 -34.00 -59.45 29.30
N GLU A 87 -34.09 -60.75 29.11
CA GLU A 87 -35.02 -61.66 29.77
C GLU A 87 -34.75 -61.74 31.27
N GLU A 88 -33.47 -61.81 31.68
CA GLU A 88 -33.09 -61.84 33.10
C GLU A 88 -33.49 -60.54 33.82
N LEU A 89 -33.38 -59.42 33.10
CA LEU A 89 -33.75 -58.11 33.61
C LEU A 89 -35.27 -57.95 33.69
N LEU A 90 -36.02 -58.37 32.66
CA LEU A 90 -37.49 -58.32 32.64
C LEU A 90 -38.10 -59.21 33.74
N MET A 91 -37.59 -60.42 33.93
CA MET A 91 -37.98 -61.29 35.05
C MET A 91 -37.60 -60.69 36.40
N GLY A 92 -36.46 -60.00 36.49
CA GLY A 92 -36.05 -59.26 37.68
C GLY A 92 -37.03 -58.12 38.01
N LEU A 93 -37.38 -57.31 37.01
CA LEU A 93 -38.33 -56.20 37.11
C LEU A 93 -39.74 -56.66 37.47
N SER A 94 -40.20 -57.80 36.95
CA SER A 94 -41.53 -58.33 37.28
C SER A 94 -41.62 -58.75 38.76
N SER A 95 -40.53 -59.22 39.35
CA SER A 95 -40.47 -59.67 40.74
C SER A 95 -40.10 -58.56 41.73
N GLN A 96 -39.43 -57.51 41.26
CA GLN A 96 -38.95 -56.42 42.09
C GLN A 96 -40.08 -55.44 42.41
N ILE A 97 -40.22 -55.11 43.70
CA ILE A 97 -41.14 -54.07 44.13
C ILE A 97 -40.47 -52.71 43.91
N ALA A 98 -41.23 -51.79 43.31
CA ALA A 98 -40.81 -50.41 43.12
C ALA A 98 -40.57 -49.69 44.46
N GLU A 99 -39.96 -48.50 44.41
CA GLU A 99 -39.93 -47.65 45.61
C GLU A 99 -41.31 -47.12 45.95
N ARG A 100 -41.44 -46.61 47.16
CA ARG A 100 -42.71 -46.13 47.68
C ARG A 100 -43.16 -44.87 46.93
N GLU A 101 -44.45 -44.82 46.63
CA GLU A 101 -45.12 -43.59 46.19
C GLU A 101 -45.29 -42.63 47.38
N ASP A 102 -44.27 -41.81 47.64
CA ASP A 102 -44.28 -40.77 48.66
C ASP A 102 -43.51 -39.51 48.20
N SER A 103 -43.24 -38.58 49.12
CA SER A 103 -42.55 -37.33 48.81
C SER A 103 -41.02 -37.48 48.69
N VAL A 104 -40.47 -38.70 48.69
CA VAL A 104 -39.02 -38.98 48.77
C VAL A 104 -38.51 -39.63 47.50
N LEU A 105 -37.58 -38.96 46.82
CA LEU A 105 -36.86 -39.52 45.69
C LEU A 105 -35.58 -40.25 46.13
N CYS A 106 -35.25 -41.36 45.47
CA CYS A 106 -33.99 -42.06 45.72
C CYS A 106 -32.78 -41.21 45.31
N SER A 107 -31.62 -41.44 45.93
CA SER A 107 -30.41 -40.63 45.71
C SER A 107 -29.88 -40.71 44.27
N ASP A 108 -30.17 -41.80 43.55
CA ASP A 108 -29.75 -42.01 42.16
C ASP A 108 -30.40 -41.04 41.19
N VAL A 109 -31.61 -40.57 41.50
CA VAL A 109 -32.32 -39.58 40.67
C VAL A 109 -32.32 -38.20 41.30
N ARG A 110 -32.32 -38.09 42.64
CA ARG A 110 -32.25 -36.80 43.34
C ARG A 110 -30.87 -36.18 43.30
N ASP A 111 -29.80 -36.96 43.47
CA ASP A 111 -28.44 -36.41 43.62
C ASP A 111 -27.52 -36.80 42.46
N LYS A 112 -27.86 -37.89 41.74
CA LYS A 112 -27.00 -38.56 40.76
C LYS A 112 -27.70 -38.87 39.43
N LEU A 113 -28.72 -38.10 39.07
CA LEU A 113 -29.30 -38.20 37.73
C LEU A 113 -28.23 -37.85 36.70
N PHE A 114 -28.25 -38.46 35.53
CA PHE A 114 -27.40 -38.04 34.41
C PHE A 114 -27.56 -36.53 34.13
N GLY A 115 -26.44 -35.86 33.84
CA GLY A 115 -26.44 -34.44 33.52
C GLY A 115 -25.86 -34.17 32.12
N PRO A 116 -26.61 -33.52 31.22
CA PRO A 116 -26.01 -32.88 30.06
C PRO A 116 -25.37 -31.52 30.45
N MET A 117 -24.70 -30.87 29.51
CA MET A 117 -24.34 -29.44 29.50
C MET A 117 -23.19 -28.91 30.36
N ASP A 118 -22.99 -29.33 31.61
CA ASP A 118 -21.93 -28.69 32.45
C ASP A 118 -21.43 -29.63 33.54
N PHE A 119 -22.33 -30.46 34.06
CA PHE A 119 -22.04 -31.39 35.12
C PHE A 119 -22.43 -32.80 34.71
N SER A 120 -21.63 -33.78 35.10
CA SER A 120 -21.93 -35.19 34.85
C SER A 120 -23.17 -35.69 35.59
N ARG A 121 -23.64 -34.97 36.64
CA ARG A 121 -24.78 -35.33 37.47
C ARG A 121 -25.69 -34.12 37.76
N ARG A 122 -26.99 -34.37 37.98
CA ARG A 122 -28.04 -33.37 38.26
C ARG A 122 -29.06 -33.88 39.29
N ASP A 123 -29.93 -32.97 39.73
CA ASP A 123 -31.07 -33.25 40.59
C ASP A 123 -32.39 -33.28 39.81
N LEU A 124 -33.03 -34.46 39.76
CA LEU A 124 -34.30 -34.64 39.05
C LEU A 124 -35.46 -33.88 39.71
N ALA A 125 -35.49 -33.77 41.04
CA ALA A 125 -36.53 -33.05 41.76
C ALA A 125 -36.48 -31.56 41.41
N ALA A 126 -35.28 -30.97 41.51
CA ALA A 126 -35.04 -29.59 41.14
C ALA A 126 -35.37 -29.35 39.66
N LEU A 127 -35.00 -30.27 38.76
CA LEU A 127 -35.35 -30.21 37.35
C LEU A 127 -36.86 -30.24 37.11
N ASN A 128 -37.62 -31.06 37.84
CA ASN A 128 -39.08 -31.12 37.69
C ASN A 128 -39.75 -29.83 38.17
N ILE A 129 -39.30 -29.27 39.30
CA ILE A 129 -39.77 -27.98 39.80
C ILE A 129 -39.46 -26.87 38.79
N MET A 130 -38.20 -26.77 38.34
CA MET A 130 -37.80 -25.76 37.35
C MET A 130 -38.51 -25.95 36.01
N ARG A 131 -38.80 -27.19 35.59
CA ARG A 131 -39.59 -27.45 34.38
C ARG A 131 -41.03 -27.00 34.54
N GLY A 132 -41.64 -27.20 35.71
CA GLY A 132 -42.98 -26.68 36.02
C GLY A 132 -43.01 -25.15 35.91
N ARG A 133 -42.01 -24.47 36.47
CA ARG A 133 -41.86 -23.01 36.40
C ARG A 133 -41.61 -22.52 34.97
N ASP A 134 -40.74 -23.18 34.21
CA ASP A 134 -40.45 -22.92 32.80
C ASP A 134 -41.70 -23.05 31.92
N ASN A 135 -42.58 -24.01 32.22
CA ASN A 135 -43.86 -24.18 31.56
C ASN A 135 -44.97 -23.24 32.08
N GLY A 136 -44.67 -22.37 33.04
CA GLY A 136 -45.62 -21.42 33.60
C GLY A 136 -46.81 -22.10 34.30
N LEU A 137 -46.60 -23.22 34.99
CA LEU A 137 -47.68 -23.89 35.72
C LEU A 137 -48.27 -22.97 36.82
N PRO A 138 -49.61 -22.94 36.99
CA PRO A 138 -50.24 -22.23 38.10
C PRO A 138 -49.86 -22.83 39.46
N ASP A 139 -50.26 -22.18 40.54
CA ASP A 139 -50.08 -22.73 41.89
C ASP A 139 -50.95 -23.97 42.12
N TYR A 140 -50.53 -24.76 43.11
CA TYR A 140 -51.17 -26.00 43.51
C TYR A 140 -52.69 -25.89 43.77
N ASN A 141 -53.15 -24.88 44.52
CA ASN A 141 -54.56 -24.73 44.86
C ASN A 141 -55.41 -24.28 43.66
N THR A 142 -54.86 -23.43 42.79
CA THR A 142 -55.51 -23.05 41.54
C THR A 142 -55.73 -24.27 40.64
N VAL A 143 -54.72 -25.14 40.49
CA VAL A 143 -54.88 -26.38 39.70
C VAL A 143 -55.91 -27.31 40.34
N ARG A 144 -55.92 -27.46 41.67
CA ARG A 144 -56.96 -28.25 42.37
C ARG A 144 -58.37 -27.77 42.01
N ARG A 145 -58.60 -26.45 42.01
CA ARG A 145 -59.90 -25.86 41.68
C ARG A 145 -60.33 -26.18 40.25
N VAL A 146 -59.41 -26.08 39.29
CA VAL A 146 -59.68 -26.39 37.86
C VAL A 146 -60.12 -27.84 37.68
N PHE A 147 -59.53 -28.77 38.43
CA PHE A 147 -59.89 -30.19 38.37
C PHE A 147 -61.06 -30.58 39.32
N GLY A 148 -61.79 -29.59 39.85
CA GLY A 148 -62.98 -29.80 40.69
C GLY A 148 -62.68 -30.31 42.10
N LEU A 149 -61.45 -30.12 42.59
CA LEU A 149 -61.03 -30.47 43.94
C LEU A 149 -61.08 -29.26 44.87
N LYS A 150 -61.38 -29.49 46.15
CA LYS A 150 -61.36 -28.43 47.16
C LYS A 150 -59.92 -27.91 47.39
N PRO A 151 -59.73 -26.60 47.58
CA PRO A 151 -58.46 -26.06 48.05
C PRO A 151 -58.15 -26.63 49.45
N LEU A 152 -56.87 -26.77 49.77
CA LEU A 152 -56.41 -27.33 51.04
C LEU A 152 -55.61 -26.31 51.83
N ASN A 153 -55.41 -26.59 53.12
CA ASN A 153 -54.48 -25.91 54.02
C ASN A 153 -53.24 -26.80 54.29
N TRP A 154 -52.17 -26.26 54.88
CA TRP A 154 -50.94 -26.99 55.19
C TRP A 154 -51.14 -28.31 55.98
N SER A 155 -52.07 -28.31 56.95
CA SER A 155 -52.43 -29.50 57.73
C SER A 155 -53.31 -30.50 56.97
N GLU A 156 -53.96 -30.06 55.90
CA GLU A 156 -54.92 -30.84 55.12
C GLU A 156 -54.31 -31.50 53.87
N ILE A 157 -53.16 -31.01 53.37
CA ILE A 157 -52.48 -31.62 52.20
C ILE A 157 -52.23 -33.10 52.43
N ASN A 158 -51.64 -33.42 53.60
CA ASN A 158 -51.43 -34.79 54.02
C ASN A 158 -51.43 -34.89 55.55
N PRO A 159 -52.58 -35.26 56.16
CA PRO A 159 -52.72 -35.35 57.61
C PRO A 159 -51.76 -36.38 58.26
N TRP A 160 -51.33 -37.39 57.52
CA TRP A 160 -50.38 -38.39 58.01
C TRP A 160 -48.97 -37.81 58.13
N ILE A 161 -48.51 -37.08 57.10
CA ILE A 161 -47.21 -36.40 57.11
C ILE A 161 -47.22 -35.31 58.18
N TYR A 162 -48.28 -34.50 58.25
CA TYR A 162 -48.40 -33.41 59.22
C TYR A 162 -48.24 -33.89 60.67
N LYS A 163 -48.77 -35.08 61.00
CA LYS A 163 -48.65 -35.68 62.35
C LYS A 163 -47.29 -36.31 62.62
N ARG A 164 -46.64 -36.92 61.62
CA ARG A 164 -45.41 -37.72 61.80
C ARG A 164 -44.11 -36.95 61.52
N LYS A 165 -44.17 -35.94 60.66
CA LYS A 165 -43.02 -35.12 60.23
C LYS A 165 -43.39 -33.63 60.21
N PRO A 166 -43.74 -33.04 61.38
CA PRO A 166 -44.11 -31.62 61.44
C PRO A 166 -42.96 -30.69 61.02
N GLU A 167 -41.71 -31.06 61.32
CA GLU A 167 -40.50 -30.29 60.97
C GLU A 167 -40.40 -30.05 59.45
N MET A 168 -40.70 -31.05 58.62
CA MET A 168 -40.66 -30.93 57.15
C MET A 168 -41.72 -29.96 56.63
N ILE A 169 -42.92 -29.95 57.23
CA ILE A 169 -43.99 -29.04 56.86
C ILE A 169 -43.66 -27.62 57.32
N GLU A 170 -43.03 -27.45 58.48
CA GLU A 170 -42.55 -26.16 58.97
C GLU A 170 -41.46 -25.57 58.05
N GLU A 171 -40.50 -26.38 57.60
CA GLU A 171 -39.51 -25.95 56.62
C GLU A 171 -40.15 -25.51 55.30
N LEU A 172 -41.12 -26.28 54.78
CA LEU A 172 -41.87 -25.90 53.58
C LEU A 172 -42.71 -24.64 53.79
N TYR A 173 -43.31 -24.49 54.97
CA TYR A 173 -44.06 -23.29 55.34
C TYR A 173 -43.17 -22.05 55.26
N TRP A 174 -41.96 -22.11 55.83
CA TRP A 174 -41.01 -21.01 55.74
C TRP A 174 -40.46 -20.79 54.32
N MET A 175 -40.18 -21.87 53.57
CA MET A 175 -39.69 -21.78 52.18
C MET A 175 -40.69 -21.09 51.24
N TYR A 176 -42.00 -21.28 51.46
CA TYR A 176 -43.07 -20.68 50.66
C TYR A 176 -43.72 -19.46 51.35
N GLU A 177 -43.04 -18.81 52.31
CA GLU A 177 -43.51 -17.60 53.01
C GLU A 177 -44.89 -17.75 53.68
N GLY A 178 -45.22 -18.97 54.13
CA GLY A 178 -46.49 -19.32 54.75
C GLY A 178 -47.68 -19.39 53.78
N LYS A 179 -47.49 -19.08 52.49
CA LYS A 179 -48.57 -19.02 51.49
C LYS A 179 -48.65 -20.32 50.70
N LEU A 180 -49.77 -21.04 50.86
CA LEU A 180 -50.00 -22.27 50.11
C LEU A 180 -50.20 -22.03 48.61
N ASP A 181 -50.70 -20.86 48.24
CA ASP A 181 -50.93 -20.44 46.85
C ASP A 181 -49.63 -20.10 46.11
N ASN A 182 -48.46 -20.34 46.72
CA ASN A 182 -47.16 -20.27 46.06
C ASN A 182 -46.54 -21.65 45.82
N ILE A 183 -47.17 -22.74 46.28
CA ILE A 183 -46.62 -24.09 46.13
C ILE A 183 -46.65 -24.52 44.67
N ASP A 184 -45.50 -24.98 44.17
CA ASP A 184 -45.38 -25.60 42.85
C ASP A 184 -46.25 -26.87 42.77
N VAL A 185 -47.02 -27.04 41.70
CA VAL A 185 -47.94 -28.19 41.53
C VAL A 185 -47.25 -29.54 41.69
N TYR A 186 -46.00 -29.66 41.24
CA TYR A 186 -45.20 -30.87 41.42
C TYR A 186 -45.00 -31.18 42.92
N VAL A 187 -44.57 -30.19 43.71
CA VAL A 187 -44.33 -30.35 45.15
C VAL A 187 -45.63 -30.66 45.88
N GLY A 188 -46.70 -29.89 45.63
CA GLY A 188 -48.00 -30.11 46.26
C GLY A 188 -48.61 -31.47 45.94
N GLY A 189 -48.54 -31.90 44.67
CA GLY A 189 -49.05 -33.22 44.27
C GLY A 189 -48.25 -34.39 44.83
N MET A 190 -46.92 -34.26 44.96
CA MET A 190 -46.08 -35.26 45.63
C MET A 190 -46.36 -35.36 47.13
N LEU A 191 -46.71 -34.24 47.79
CA LEU A 191 -47.06 -34.23 49.21
C LEU A 191 -48.41 -34.90 49.50
N GLU A 192 -49.35 -34.91 48.55
CA GLU A 192 -50.64 -35.60 48.68
C GLU A 192 -50.51 -37.14 48.70
N SER A 193 -49.39 -37.70 48.22
CA SER A 193 -49.22 -39.15 48.15
C SER A 193 -49.17 -39.78 49.54
N ASN A 194 -49.98 -40.82 49.75
CA ASN A 194 -50.06 -41.54 51.02
C ASN A 194 -49.29 -42.87 50.93
N PRO A 195 -48.20 -43.07 51.71
CA PRO A 195 -47.41 -44.30 51.75
C PRO A 195 -48.19 -45.61 51.84
N SER A 196 -49.34 -45.62 52.54
CA SER A 196 -50.12 -46.84 52.75
C SER A 196 -50.97 -47.24 51.55
N GLU A 197 -51.22 -46.32 50.62
CA GLU A 197 -52.08 -46.58 49.46
C GLU A 197 -51.28 -46.98 48.21
N GLY A 198 -49.99 -46.67 48.15
CA GLY A 198 -49.11 -47.06 47.03
C GLY A 198 -49.51 -46.46 45.68
N ARG A 199 -50.17 -45.29 45.69
CA ARG A 199 -50.70 -44.60 44.51
C ARG A 199 -50.67 -43.07 44.67
N PRO A 200 -50.72 -42.29 43.58
CA PRO A 200 -50.60 -40.83 43.65
C PRO A 200 -51.74 -40.16 44.42
N GLY A 201 -51.46 -38.95 44.90
CA GLY A 201 -52.45 -38.08 45.51
C GLY A 201 -53.70 -37.82 44.64
N PRO A 202 -54.84 -37.43 45.24
CA PRO A 202 -56.08 -37.09 44.52
C PRO A 202 -55.90 -36.14 43.33
N LEU A 203 -55.07 -35.11 43.43
CA LEU A 203 -54.82 -34.16 42.35
C LEU A 203 -54.18 -34.84 41.14
N PHE A 204 -53.08 -35.56 41.35
CA PHE A 204 -52.37 -36.23 40.26
C PHE A 204 -53.22 -37.33 39.62
N ARG A 205 -53.97 -38.11 40.41
CA ARG A 205 -54.91 -39.10 39.86
C ARG A 205 -55.94 -38.46 38.95
N ARG A 206 -56.54 -37.33 39.37
CA ARG A 206 -57.53 -36.63 38.56
C ARG A 206 -56.96 -36.10 37.25
N ILE A 207 -55.78 -35.49 37.30
CA ILE A 207 -55.07 -34.98 36.10
C ILE A 207 -54.72 -36.12 35.15
N ILE A 208 -54.15 -37.21 35.67
CA ILE A 208 -53.75 -38.37 34.88
C ILE A 208 -54.97 -39.02 34.24
N LYS A 209 -56.02 -39.29 35.02
CA LYS A 209 -57.28 -39.84 34.51
C LYS A 209 -57.86 -38.99 33.39
N GLU A 210 -58.02 -37.70 33.62
CA GLU A 210 -58.56 -36.75 32.63
C GLU A 210 -57.73 -36.79 31.33
N GLN A 211 -56.40 -36.73 31.43
CA GLN A 211 -55.54 -36.71 30.25
C GLN A 211 -55.62 -38.01 29.45
N PHE A 212 -55.63 -39.17 30.11
CA PHE A 212 -55.71 -40.46 29.45
C PHE A 212 -57.10 -40.70 28.81
N GLU A 213 -58.18 -40.33 29.50
CA GLU A 213 -59.54 -40.40 28.95
C GLU A 213 -59.71 -39.46 27.76
N ARG A 214 -59.16 -38.24 27.86
CA ARG A 214 -59.17 -37.28 26.78
C ARG A 214 -58.42 -37.78 25.55
N ILE A 215 -57.20 -38.31 25.70
CA ILE A 215 -56.44 -38.90 24.59
C ILE A 215 -57.22 -40.04 23.96
N ARG A 216 -57.77 -40.96 24.77
CA ARG A 216 -58.58 -42.08 24.29
C ARG A 216 -59.78 -41.62 23.47
N ASP A 217 -60.57 -40.72 24.04
CA ASP A 217 -61.83 -40.28 23.44
C ASP A 217 -61.60 -39.44 22.17
N SER A 218 -60.46 -38.76 22.05
CA SER A 218 -60.13 -37.89 20.90
C SER A 218 -59.13 -38.49 19.91
N ASP A 219 -58.73 -39.76 20.10
CA ASP A 219 -57.92 -40.47 19.14
C ASP A 219 -58.81 -41.20 18.13
N ARG A 220 -58.80 -40.71 16.88
CA ARG A 220 -59.52 -41.36 15.77
C ARG A 220 -59.01 -42.78 15.52
N PHE A 221 -57.74 -43.06 15.82
CA PHE A 221 -57.10 -44.36 15.66
C PHE A 221 -57.17 -45.21 16.94
N TRP A 222 -57.94 -44.79 17.95
CA TRP A 222 -58.19 -45.63 19.11
C TRP A 222 -58.74 -46.99 18.67
N PHE A 223 -58.15 -48.07 19.18
CA PHE A 223 -58.45 -49.41 18.67
C PHE A 223 -59.92 -49.83 18.86
N GLU A 224 -60.64 -49.22 19.81
CA GLU A 224 -62.07 -49.49 20.06
C GLU A 224 -63.00 -48.61 19.23
N ASN A 225 -62.46 -47.70 18.40
CA ASN A 225 -63.26 -46.85 17.53
C ASN A 225 -63.69 -47.65 16.29
N GLU A 226 -64.90 -48.21 16.32
CA GLU A 226 -65.43 -49.00 15.20
C GLU A 226 -65.57 -48.19 13.90
N ASP A 227 -65.74 -46.86 13.99
CA ASP A 227 -65.91 -45.98 12.83
C ASP A 227 -64.63 -45.88 11.96
N ASN A 228 -63.45 -46.21 12.51
CA ASN A 228 -62.21 -46.19 11.75
C ASN A 228 -61.95 -47.47 10.93
N ALA A 229 -62.76 -48.52 11.16
CA ALA A 229 -62.68 -49.82 10.50
C ALA A 229 -61.28 -50.49 10.50
N ILE A 230 -60.42 -50.18 11.48
CA ILE A 230 -59.08 -50.77 11.61
C ILE A 230 -59.18 -52.22 12.12
N PHE A 231 -60.10 -52.46 13.06
CA PHE A 231 -60.35 -53.77 13.66
C PHE A 231 -61.86 -54.06 13.64
N THR A 232 -62.19 -55.33 13.44
CA THR A 232 -63.54 -55.85 13.62
C THR A 232 -63.91 -55.91 15.11
N PRO A 233 -65.20 -55.90 15.47
CA PRO A 233 -65.61 -56.04 16.88
C PRO A 233 -65.06 -57.30 17.58
N ALA A 234 -64.85 -58.38 16.82
CA ALA A 234 -64.24 -59.61 17.32
C ALA A 234 -62.75 -59.41 17.67
N GLU A 235 -61.99 -58.77 16.78
CA GLU A 235 -60.58 -58.42 17.00
C GLU A 235 -60.42 -57.44 18.16
N ILE A 236 -61.31 -56.44 18.28
CA ILE A 236 -61.32 -55.51 19.43
C ILE A 236 -61.52 -56.27 20.75
N ALA A 237 -62.45 -57.22 20.78
CA ALA A 237 -62.68 -58.06 21.94
C ALA A 237 -61.49 -58.98 22.28
N GLU A 238 -60.72 -59.37 21.27
CA GLU A 238 -59.48 -60.14 21.44
C GLU A 238 -58.34 -59.26 21.98
N ILE A 239 -58.12 -58.07 21.41
CA ILE A 239 -57.12 -57.09 21.87
C ILE A 239 -57.37 -56.71 23.33
N ARG A 240 -58.64 -56.53 23.74
CA ARG A 240 -59.00 -56.26 25.14
C ARG A 240 -58.56 -57.35 26.13
N LYS A 241 -58.36 -58.59 25.68
CA LYS A 241 -57.91 -59.70 26.53
C LYS A 241 -56.40 -59.73 26.72
N ILE A 242 -55.64 -59.15 25.78
CA ILE A 242 -54.18 -59.15 25.80
C ILE A 242 -53.66 -58.30 26.96
N LYS A 243 -52.80 -58.89 27.78
CA LYS A 243 -52.10 -58.25 28.90
C LYS A 243 -50.60 -58.11 28.62
N LEU A 244 -49.91 -57.26 29.39
CA LEU A 244 -48.45 -57.15 29.29
C LEU A 244 -47.75 -58.49 29.56
N TRP A 245 -48.34 -59.35 30.41
CA TRP A 245 -47.87 -60.73 30.59
C TRP A 245 -47.88 -61.54 29.28
N ASP A 246 -48.95 -61.47 28.49
CA ASP A 246 -49.07 -62.22 27.23
C ASP A 246 -48.01 -61.74 26.22
N ILE A 247 -47.74 -60.43 26.22
CA ILE A 247 -46.70 -59.82 25.39
C ILE A 247 -45.32 -60.32 25.80
N LEU A 248 -45.00 -60.29 27.10
CA LEU A 248 -43.67 -60.68 27.58
C LEU A 248 -43.37 -62.15 27.30
N VAL A 249 -44.31 -63.06 27.57
CA VAL A 249 -44.13 -64.51 27.37
C VAL A 249 -44.07 -64.88 25.89
N ASN A 250 -44.81 -64.18 25.02
CA ASN A 250 -44.81 -64.49 23.59
C ASN A 250 -43.66 -63.81 22.81
N ALA A 251 -43.18 -62.65 23.28
CA ALA A 251 -42.13 -61.88 22.59
C ALA A 251 -40.71 -62.23 23.05
N THR A 252 -40.56 -62.99 24.15
CA THR A 252 -39.27 -63.35 24.74
C THR A 252 -39.23 -64.84 25.09
N ASP A 253 -38.06 -65.36 25.44
CA ASP A 253 -37.89 -66.75 25.89
C ASP A 253 -38.28 -66.97 27.36
N ILE A 254 -39.07 -66.06 27.96
CA ILE A 254 -39.53 -66.17 29.35
C ILE A 254 -40.63 -67.26 29.44
N PRO A 255 -40.46 -68.28 30.30
CA PRO A 255 -41.48 -69.31 30.49
C PRO A 255 -42.78 -68.75 31.08
N PHE A 256 -43.93 -69.30 30.68
CA PHE A 256 -45.25 -68.82 31.12
C PHE A 256 -45.47 -68.86 32.65
N ASN A 257 -44.80 -69.76 33.37
CA ASN A 257 -44.89 -69.86 34.83
C ASN A 257 -43.84 -69.02 35.58
N ALA A 258 -42.93 -68.34 34.86
CA ALA A 258 -41.82 -67.63 35.47
C ALA A 258 -42.20 -66.23 35.98
N ILE A 259 -43.30 -65.64 35.52
CA ILE A 259 -43.77 -64.30 35.88
C ILE A 259 -45.28 -64.28 36.16
N GLN A 260 -45.74 -63.35 37.01
CA GLN A 260 -47.14 -63.24 37.43
C GLN A 260 -48.06 -62.69 36.35
N ARG A 261 -49.33 -63.11 36.33
CA ARG A 261 -50.32 -62.74 35.29
C ARG A 261 -50.62 -61.24 35.20
N ASN A 262 -50.53 -60.50 36.30
CA ASN A 262 -50.59 -59.04 36.31
C ASN A 262 -49.23 -58.47 36.70
N VAL A 263 -48.39 -58.17 35.72
CA VAL A 263 -46.98 -57.80 35.95
C VAL A 263 -46.78 -56.43 36.61
N PHE A 264 -47.83 -55.60 36.71
CA PHE A 264 -47.75 -54.28 37.37
C PHE A 264 -47.96 -54.33 38.88
N SER A 265 -48.39 -55.47 39.42
CA SER A 265 -48.57 -55.70 40.85
C SER A 265 -47.91 -57.01 41.25
N PHE A 266 -47.43 -57.11 42.48
CA PHE A 266 -46.91 -58.36 43.04
C PHE A 266 -47.67 -58.66 44.33
N ASN A 267 -48.33 -59.81 44.38
CA ASN A 267 -49.15 -60.23 45.51
C ASN A 267 -48.58 -61.51 46.15
N ASP A 268 -48.97 -61.77 47.40
CA ASP A 268 -48.61 -63.00 48.08
C ASP A 268 -49.15 -64.22 47.32
N GLY A 269 -48.24 -65.07 46.83
CA GLY A 269 -48.54 -66.22 45.97
C GLY A 269 -48.02 -66.10 44.53
N ASP A 270 -47.53 -64.92 44.13
CA ASP A 270 -46.88 -64.72 42.83
C ASP A 270 -45.47 -65.36 42.76
N PRO A 271 -45.00 -65.79 41.56
CA PRO A 271 -43.73 -66.47 41.41
C PRO A 271 -42.51 -65.58 41.70
N CYS A 272 -41.51 -66.17 42.34
CA CYS A 272 -40.19 -65.57 42.58
C CYS A 272 -40.24 -64.23 43.36
N PRO A 273 -40.58 -64.23 44.66
CA PRO A 273 -40.54 -63.00 45.46
C PRO A 273 -39.13 -62.43 45.54
N GLN A 274 -39.01 -61.09 45.54
CA GLN A 274 -37.71 -60.44 45.68
C GLN A 274 -37.03 -60.81 47.02
N PRO A 275 -35.69 -60.94 47.08
CA PRO A 275 -35.00 -61.38 48.29
C PRO A 275 -35.10 -60.37 49.46
N ALA A 276 -35.03 -59.09 49.13
CA ALA A 276 -35.16 -57.96 50.05
C ALA A 276 -35.46 -56.70 49.23
N GLN A 277 -35.92 -55.62 49.89
CA GLN A 277 -35.99 -54.32 49.24
C GLN A 277 -34.57 -53.78 49.03
N ILE A 278 -34.26 -53.38 47.80
CA ILE A 278 -32.92 -52.95 47.42
C ILE A 278 -32.60 -51.57 48.01
N ASN A 279 -31.43 -51.43 48.63
CA ASN A 279 -30.98 -50.16 49.21
C ASN A 279 -29.67 -49.70 48.57
N SER A 280 -29.54 -48.38 48.36
CA SER A 280 -28.34 -47.72 47.84
C SER A 280 -27.03 -48.11 48.54
N THR A 281 -27.06 -48.41 49.84
CA THR A 281 -25.87 -48.80 50.63
C THR A 281 -25.35 -50.19 50.30
N GLN A 282 -26.18 -51.06 49.71
CA GLN A 282 -25.82 -52.44 49.34
C GLN A 282 -25.31 -52.56 47.90
N LEU A 283 -25.29 -51.45 47.17
CA LEU A 283 -24.94 -51.40 45.75
C LEU A 283 -23.58 -50.73 45.52
N GLU A 284 -23.16 -50.76 44.27
CA GLU A 284 -21.97 -50.07 43.82
C GLU A 284 -22.06 -48.56 44.09
N ARG A 285 -20.92 -47.95 44.42
CA ARG A 285 -20.84 -46.50 44.63
C ARG A 285 -21.00 -45.75 43.30
N CYS A 286 -21.82 -44.71 43.32
CA CYS A 286 -22.00 -43.81 42.17
C CYS A 286 -20.73 -43.04 41.83
N ILE A 287 -20.60 -42.66 40.56
CA ILE A 287 -19.56 -41.71 40.10
C ILE A 287 -19.80 -40.33 40.74
N ILE A 288 -18.71 -39.65 41.11
CA ILE A 288 -18.72 -38.32 41.73
C ILE A 288 -19.09 -37.26 40.68
N LEU A 289 -19.72 -36.17 41.13
CA LEU A 289 -20.02 -35.00 40.31
C LEU A 289 -18.74 -34.43 39.70
N THR A 290 -18.69 -34.28 38.38
CA THR A 290 -17.57 -33.69 37.64
C THR A 290 -18.09 -32.59 36.72
N GLY A 291 -17.36 -31.46 36.65
CA GLY A 291 -17.63 -30.38 35.71
C GLY A 291 -16.95 -30.61 34.37
N TRP A 292 -17.59 -30.23 33.27
CA TRP A 292 -17.01 -30.26 31.93
C TRP A 292 -16.40 -28.91 31.58
N ASP A 293 -15.11 -28.91 31.23
CA ASP A 293 -14.48 -27.77 30.58
C ASP A 293 -14.51 -27.99 29.07
N TYR A 294 -15.33 -27.22 28.36
CA TYR A 294 -15.46 -27.28 26.90
C TYR A 294 -14.22 -26.77 26.17
N PHE A 295 -13.41 -25.94 26.83
CA PHE A 295 -12.21 -25.37 26.24
C PHE A 295 -10.96 -26.23 26.46
N HIS A 296 -11.07 -27.29 27.25
CA HIS A 296 -9.97 -28.19 27.55
C HIS A 296 -9.35 -28.77 26.26
N GLY A 297 -8.05 -28.55 26.06
CA GLY A 297 -7.31 -28.97 24.87
C GLY A 297 -7.33 -27.96 23.72
N SER A 298 -8.06 -26.84 23.84
CA SER A 298 -8.10 -25.74 22.87
C SER A 298 -7.19 -24.56 23.24
N GLU A 299 -6.59 -24.56 24.44
CA GLU A 299 -5.77 -23.45 24.96
C GLU A 299 -4.51 -23.25 24.14
N ILE A 300 -3.86 -24.37 23.78
CA ILE A 300 -2.63 -24.38 22.98
C ILE A 300 -2.92 -23.84 21.57
N PRO A 301 -3.86 -24.41 20.78
CA PRO A 301 -4.25 -23.85 19.48
C PRO A 301 -4.64 -22.37 19.52
N TYR A 302 -5.40 -21.95 20.53
CA TYR A 302 -5.79 -20.56 20.71
C TYR A 302 -4.60 -19.63 20.87
N THR A 303 -3.68 -19.99 21.77
CA THR A 303 -2.45 -19.21 22.02
C THR A 303 -1.58 -19.14 20.76
N PHE A 304 -1.43 -20.25 20.03
CA PHE A 304 -0.67 -20.26 18.78
C PHE A 304 -1.28 -19.35 17.71
N VAL A 305 -2.60 -19.32 17.55
CA VAL A 305 -3.26 -18.42 16.60
C VAL A 305 -3.08 -16.96 16.99
N CYS A 306 -3.21 -16.62 18.27
CA CYS A 306 -2.92 -15.27 18.77
C CYS A 306 -1.49 -14.84 18.41
N LEU A 307 -0.51 -15.69 18.69
CA LEU A 307 0.88 -15.44 18.33
C LEU A 307 1.06 -15.29 16.81
N LEU A 308 0.47 -16.19 16.01
CA LEU A 308 0.56 -16.17 14.55
C LEU A 308 0.03 -14.85 13.95
N LEU A 309 -1.08 -14.33 14.46
CA LEU A 309 -1.63 -13.03 14.02
C LEU A 309 -0.65 -11.87 14.28
N THR A 310 0.10 -11.91 15.38
CA THR A 310 1.12 -10.88 15.69
C THR A 310 2.42 -11.08 14.89
N PHE A 311 2.85 -12.32 14.65
CA PHE A 311 4.09 -12.62 13.95
C PHE A 311 3.98 -12.51 12.43
N ILE A 312 2.82 -12.76 11.81
CA ILE A 312 2.64 -12.66 10.35
C ILE A 312 3.09 -11.29 9.80
N PRO A 313 2.62 -10.14 10.32
CA PRO A 313 3.08 -8.84 9.86
C PRO A 313 4.60 -8.67 9.99
N MET A 314 5.21 -9.17 11.06
CA MET A 314 6.66 -9.08 11.28
C MET A 314 7.44 -9.95 10.30
N ILE A 315 6.98 -11.19 10.05
CA ILE A 315 7.59 -12.12 9.09
C ILE A 315 7.51 -11.53 7.67
N VAL A 316 6.35 -11.02 7.28
CA VAL A 316 6.16 -10.40 5.96
C VAL A 316 7.01 -9.13 5.82
N ALA A 317 7.18 -8.34 6.89
CA ALA A 317 8.08 -7.18 6.88
C ALA A 317 9.54 -7.61 6.71
N LEU A 318 9.97 -8.67 7.39
CA LEU A 318 11.30 -9.26 7.26
C LEU A 318 11.54 -9.85 5.86
N LEU A 319 10.53 -10.48 5.26
CA LEU A 319 10.55 -10.92 3.87
C LEU A 319 10.67 -9.74 2.90
N GLY A 320 9.88 -8.68 3.10
CA GLY A 320 9.98 -7.44 2.32
C GLY A 320 11.39 -6.83 2.37
N TYR A 321 12.00 -6.80 3.57
CA TYR A 321 13.39 -6.37 3.75
C TYR A 321 14.39 -7.32 3.07
N SER A 322 14.19 -8.63 3.19
CA SER A 322 15.03 -9.67 2.59
C SER A 322 14.99 -9.61 1.07
N VAL A 323 13.83 -9.33 0.47
CA VAL A 323 13.67 -9.13 -0.98
C VAL A 323 14.49 -7.93 -1.45
N ILE A 324 14.49 -6.82 -0.71
CA ILE A 324 15.34 -5.65 -1.02
C ILE A 324 16.82 -6.06 -1.02
N LYS A 325 17.26 -6.80 0.01
CA LYS A 325 18.64 -7.30 0.12
C LYS A 325 18.99 -8.26 -1.02
N MET A 326 18.09 -9.18 -1.36
CA MET A 326 18.25 -10.16 -2.43
C MET A 326 18.27 -9.50 -3.81
N GLN A 327 17.43 -8.50 -4.07
CA GLN A 327 17.44 -7.76 -5.33
C GLN A 327 18.75 -7.00 -5.52
N ASN A 328 19.27 -6.41 -4.46
CA ASN A 328 20.61 -5.79 -4.47
C ASN A 328 21.70 -6.82 -4.75
N ARG A 329 21.63 -8.02 -4.16
CA ARG A 329 22.57 -9.13 -4.44
C ARG A 329 22.42 -9.69 -5.86
N ARG A 330 21.20 -9.83 -6.38
CA ARG A 330 20.91 -10.30 -7.76
C ARG A 330 21.37 -9.29 -8.79
N ARG A 331 21.21 -7.98 -8.55
CA ARG A 331 21.81 -6.91 -9.37
C ARG A 331 23.34 -7.06 -9.42
N ARG A 332 23.99 -7.35 -8.29
CA ARG A 332 25.45 -7.64 -8.24
C ARG A 332 25.82 -8.93 -9.00
N ARG A 333 25.05 -10.01 -8.88
CA ARG A 333 25.28 -11.31 -9.56
C ARG A 333 24.99 -11.31 -11.07
N LEU A 334 23.93 -10.63 -11.52
CA LEU A 334 23.62 -10.46 -12.95
C LEU A 334 24.69 -9.62 -13.65
N LYS A 335 25.23 -8.62 -12.95
CA LYS A 335 26.44 -7.90 -13.38
C LYS A 335 27.59 -8.90 -13.57
N ALA A 336 27.81 -9.81 -12.62
CA ALA A 336 28.85 -10.85 -12.71
C ALA A 336 28.63 -11.95 -13.77
N ARG A 337 27.38 -12.35 -14.09
CA ARG A 337 27.09 -13.38 -15.12
C ARG A 337 27.15 -12.86 -16.55
N ARG A 338 26.72 -11.60 -16.79
CA ARG A 338 26.96 -10.93 -18.09
C ARG A 338 28.44 -10.72 -18.39
N GLU A 339 29.29 -10.83 -17.38
CA GLU A 339 30.73 -10.79 -17.50
C GLU A 339 31.35 -12.15 -17.92
N MET A 340 30.59 -13.23 -18.11
CA MET A 340 31.15 -14.55 -18.48
C MET A 340 30.77 -15.03 -19.90
N SER A 341 29.73 -14.48 -20.54
CA SER A 341 29.14 -15.06 -21.76
C SER A 341 29.70 -14.52 -23.09
N VAL A 342 30.89 -13.91 -23.11
CA VAL A 342 31.49 -13.34 -24.34
C VAL A 342 32.87 -13.95 -24.52
N GLY A 343 32.92 -15.15 -25.07
CA GLY A 343 34.16 -15.86 -25.38
C GLY A 343 33.97 -16.77 -26.58
N LYS A 344 34.41 -16.29 -27.75
CA LYS A 344 34.99 -17.05 -28.88
C LYS A 344 35.20 -16.09 -30.07
N ASP A 345 36.44 -15.66 -30.30
CA ASP A 345 37.13 -15.78 -31.59
C ASP A 345 38.53 -15.14 -31.56
N GLY A 346 39.44 -15.75 -32.33
CA GLY A 346 40.88 -15.52 -32.35
C GLY A 346 41.33 -14.20 -33.00
N ASP A 347 42.59 -13.86 -32.73
CA ASP A 347 43.39 -12.73 -33.24
C ASP A 347 43.11 -11.29 -32.82
N LYS A 348 41.96 -10.99 -32.21
CA LYS A 348 41.73 -9.70 -31.54
C LYS A 348 41.68 -9.90 -30.03
N LEU A 349 42.57 -9.23 -29.29
CA LEU A 349 42.57 -9.29 -27.82
C LEU A 349 41.34 -8.52 -27.30
N ASN A 350 40.31 -9.28 -26.98
CA ASN A 350 39.09 -8.76 -26.36
C ASN A 350 39.40 -8.44 -24.89
N VAL A 351 39.37 -7.16 -24.54
CA VAL A 351 39.65 -6.66 -23.20
C VAL A 351 38.53 -5.74 -22.74
N ARG A 352 38.43 -5.53 -21.43
CA ARG A 352 37.51 -4.55 -20.87
C ARG A 352 38.26 -3.29 -20.51
N GLU A 353 37.93 -2.20 -21.16
CA GLU A 353 38.42 -0.89 -20.77
C GLU A 353 37.61 -0.38 -19.59
N TRP A 354 38.32 0.02 -18.55
CA TRP A 354 37.74 0.65 -17.37
C TRP A 354 37.76 2.17 -17.53
N LEU A 355 36.58 2.76 -17.66
CA LEU A 355 36.40 4.20 -17.86
C LEU A 355 36.21 4.93 -16.51
N HIS A 356 35.41 4.34 -15.61
CA HIS A 356 35.18 4.86 -14.25
C HIS A 356 34.63 3.77 -13.31
N GLN A 357 34.51 4.07 -12.00
CA GLN A 357 34.13 3.08 -10.97
C GLN A 357 32.87 2.26 -11.29
N ASN A 358 31.89 2.85 -11.98
CA ASN A 358 30.60 2.24 -12.24
C ASN A 358 30.46 1.61 -13.65
N HIS A 359 31.33 1.94 -14.60
CA HIS A 359 31.20 1.56 -16.01
C HIS A 359 32.50 1.01 -16.63
N LYS A 360 32.34 -0.06 -17.42
CA LYS A 360 33.39 -0.72 -18.18
C LYS A 360 32.84 -1.00 -19.57
N ARG A 361 33.64 -0.76 -20.61
CA ARG A 361 33.26 -1.09 -21.99
C ARG A 361 34.11 -2.24 -22.53
N TYR A 362 33.53 -3.05 -23.40
CA TYR A 362 34.28 -4.10 -24.10
C TYR A 362 34.91 -3.50 -25.35
N VAL A 363 36.23 -3.66 -25.47
CA VAL A 363 37.01 -3.14 -26.61
C VAL A 363 37.93 -4.21 -27.16
N LYS A 364 38.18 -4.12 -28.46
CA LYS A 364 39.22 -4.88 -29.16
C LYS A 364 40.46 -4.01 -29.21
N VAL A 365 41.57 -4.47 -28.66
CA VAL A 365 42.83 -3.74 -28.75
C VAL A 365 43.59 -4.16 -30.00
N LYS A 366 43.96 -3.18 -30.83
CA LYS A 366 44.82 -3.34 -32.01
C LYS A 366 46.05 -2.46 -31.83
N ILE A 367 47.22 -3.06 -31.93
CA ILE A 367 48.48 -2.32 -32.03
C ILE A 367 48.66 -1.98 -33.51
N GLY A 368 48.76 -0.69 -33.84
CA GLY A 368 48.83 -0.19 -35.21
C GLY A 368 50.21 -0.42 -35.85
N SER A 369 50.30 -0.22 -37.17
CA SER A 369 51.57 -0.16 -37.90
C SER A 369 52.20 1.24 -37.85
N ASP A 370 51.40 2.27 -37.59
CA ASP A 370 51.83 3.56 -37.07
C ASP A 370 52.23 3.43 -35.59
N GLU A 371 53.03 4.35 -35.04
CA GLU A 371 53.52 4.31 -33.64
C GLU A 371 52.40 4.56 -32.60
N ALA A 372 51.25 3.91 -32.76
CA ALA A 372 50.06 4.14 -31.98
C ALA A 372 49.30 2.84 -31.67
N MET A 373 48.57 2.87 -30.56
CA MET A 373 47.67 1.83 -30.12
C MET A 373 46.22 2.29 -30.29
N TYR A 374 45.39 1.38 -30.80
CA TYR A 374 43.98 1.60 -31.03
C TYR A 374 43.12 0.74 -30.10
N THR A 375 42.18 1.37 -29.42
CA THR A 375 41.02 0.66 -28.89
C THR A 375 39.91 0.74 -29.92
N ILE A 376 39.37 -0.41 -30.30
CA ILE A 376 38.41 -0.57 -31.38
C ILE A 376 37.11 -1.11 -30.79
N ASN A 377 35.98 -0.63 -31.28
CA ASN A 377 34.67 -1.15 -30.89
C ASN A 377 34.41 -2.55 -31.48
N ARG A 378 33.20 -3.09 -31.29
CA ARG A 378 32.82 -4.41 -31.83
C ARG A 378 32.80 -4.44 -33.37
N LYS A 379 32.49 -3.31 -34.00
CA LYS A 379 32.27 -3.11 -35.44
C LYS A 379 33.55 -2.78 -36.23
N GLY A 380 34.64 -2.40 -35.57
CA GLY A 380 35.92 -2.10 -36.24
C GLY A 380 36.34 -0.63 -36.20
N GLU A 381 35.54 0.25 -35.61
CA GLU A 381 35.81 1.69 -35.50
C GLU A 381 36.72 2.01 -34.31
N THR A 382 37.60 2.99 -34.49
CA THR A 382 38.58 3.42 -33.49
C THR A 382 37.91 4.29 -32.41
N LEU A 383 37.82 3.78 -31.19
CA LEU A 383 37.29 4.49 -30.02
C LEU A 383 38.31 5.43 -29.41
N ARG A 384 39.59 5.04 -29.43
CA ARG A 384 40.71 5.82 -28.89
C ARG A 384 41.99 5.45 -29.62
N LYS A 385 42.78 6.47 -29.98
CA LYS A 385 44.16 6.35 -30.45
C LYS A 385 45.08 6.87 -29.34
N ILE A 386 46.08 6.07 -28.96
CA ILE A 386 47.16 6.49 -28.06
C ILE A 386 48.43 6.51 -28.90
N ASP A 387 49.00 7.70 -29.06
CA ASP A 387 50.20 7.90 -29.87
C ASP A 387 51.45 7.81 -28.99
N PHE A 388 52.45 7.07 -29.45
CA PHE A 388 53.73 6.87 -28.76
C PHE A 388 54.90 7.57 -29.45
N THR A 389 54.66 8.35 -30.51
CA THR A 389 55.71 9.08 -31.28
C THR A 389 56.75 9.78 -30.42
N ASN A 390 56.32 10.52 -29.39
CA ASN A 390 57.21 11.31 -28.52
C ASN A 390 57.59 10.61 -27.20
N VAL A 391 57.49 9.29 -27.10
CA VAL A 391 57.72 8.52 -25.86
C VAL A 391 58.86 7.52 -26.07
N ASN A 392 60.01 7.73 -25.41
CA ASN A 392 61.19 6.86 -25.51
C ASN A 392 61.09 5.61 -24.60
N SER A 393 60.44 5.75 -23.43
CA SER A 393 60.15 4.66 -22.50
C SER A 393 58.68 4.65 -22.09
N LEU A 394 58.01 3.51 -22.24
CA LEU A 394 56.62 3.34 -21.85
C LEU A 394 56.54 2.63 -20.50
N VAL A 395 56.01 3.34 -19.49
CA VAL A 395 55.77 2.77 -18.16
C VAL A 395 54.37 2.16 -18.11
N VAL A 396 54.30 0.87 -17.75
CA VAL A 396 53.05 0.11 -17.67
C VAL A 396 52.92 -0.53 -16.29
N GLU A 397 51.84 -0.21 -15.59
CA GLU A 397 51.55 -0.86 -14.30
C GLU A 397 50.70 -2.12 -14.49
N VAL A 398 51.02 -3.18 -13.75
CA VAL A 398 50.42 -4.50 -13.89
C VAL A 398 49.99 -5.04 -12.52
N THR A 399 48.75 -5.51 -12.40
CA THR A 399 48.23 -5.98 -11.11
C THR A 399 48.86 -7.30 -10.66
N GLN A 400 49.42 -7.40 -9.45
CA GLN A 400 49.96 -8.66 -8.93
C GLN A 400 48.86 -9.67 -8.57
N ASP A 401 47.81 -9.23 -7.89
CA ASP A 401 47.04 -10.13 -7.01
C ASP A 401 45.52 -10.12 -7.26
N SER A 402 45.09 -10.26 -8.52
CA SER A 402 43.67 -10.18 -8.88
C SER A 402 43.16 -11.37 -9.70
N ARG A 403 42.01 -11.93 -9.28
CA ARG A 403 41.18 -12.82 -10.12
C ARG A 403 40.81 -12.20 -11.48
N LYS A 404 41.02 -10.89 -11.66
CA LYS A 404 40.75 -10.11 -12.88
C LYS A 404 42.00 -9.26 -13.20
N PRO A 405 42.99 -9.79 -13.90
CA PRO A 405 44.26 -9.10 -14.13
C PRO A 405 44.04 -7.81 -14.94
N MET A 406 44.69 -6.72 -14.53
CA MET A 406 44.63 -5.42 -15.21
C MET A 406 46.01 -4.93 -15.63
N VAL A 407 46.01 -4.05 -16.63
CA VAL A 407 47.16 -3.29 -17.14
C VAL A 407 46.75 -1.83 -17.23
N LEU A 408 47.56 -0.95 -16.67
CA LEU A 408 47.42 0.50 -16.76
C LEU A 408 48.55 1.03 -17.65
N ILE A 409 48.18 1.71 -18.74
CA ILE A 409 49.11 2.40 -19.63
C ILE A 409 48.94 3.89 -19.36
N ARG A 410 50.01 4.55 -18.91
CA ARG A 410 50.00 5.98 -18.63
C ARG A 410 50.10 6.77 -19.93
N SER A 411 49.21 7.74 -20.10
CA SER A 411 49.28 8.68 -21.23
C SER A 411 49.84 10.01 -20.73
N PRO A 412 50.95 10.53 -21.28
CA PRO A 412 51.58 11.75 -20.76
C PRO A 412 50.75 13.02 -21.00
N ARG A 413 49.81 13.01 -21.96
CA ARG A 413 49.06 14.23 -22.39
C ARG A 413 47.54 14.10 -22.35
N ASP A 414 47.01 12.94 -21.93
CA ASP A 414 45.58 12.61 -21.85
C ASP A 414 45.33 11.62 -20.68
N HIS A 415 44.09 11.23 -20.41
CA HIS A 415 43.76 10.27 -19.34
C HIS A 415 44.37 8.88 -19.57
N ASP A 416 44.61 8.11 -18.52
CA ASP A 416 45.21 6.79 -18.62
C ASP A 416 44.28 5.75 -19.25
N LEU A 417 44.87 4.70 -19.82
CA LEU A 417 44.13 3.55 -20.36
C LEU A 417 44.25 2.36 -19.41
N VAL A 418 43.13 1.93 -18.83
CA VAL A 418 43.07 0.78 -17.93
C VAL A 418 42.37 -0.39 -18.61
N LEU A 419 43.10 -1.45 -18.88
CA LEU A 419 42.62 -2.66 -19.55
C LEU A 419 42.52 -3.82 -18.56
N GLN A 420 41.34 -4.42 -18.46
CA GLN A 420 41.09 -5.62 -17.68
C GLN A 420 41.01 -6.84 -18.60
N PHE A 421 41.80 -7.86 -18.28
CA PHE A 421 41.96 -9.11 -19.01
C PHE A 421 41.14 -10.25 -18.37
N GLY A 422 40.85 -11.28 -19.16
CA GLY A 422 40.08 -12.46 -18.72
C GLY A 422 40.91 -13.44 -17.88
N SER A 423 42.21 -13.54 -18.14
CA SER A 423 43.14 -14.42 -17.42
C SER A 423 44.56 -13.83 -17.39
N ILE A 424 45.39 -14.32 -16.46
CA ILE A 424 46.79 -13.87 -16.33
C ILE A 424 47.56 -14.19 -17.61
N SER A 425 47.25 -15.32 -18.26
CA SER A 425 47.84 -15.73 -19.54
C SER A 425 47.53 -14.75 -20.68
N THR A 426 46.28 -14.28 -20.79
CA THR A 426 45.91 -13.28 -21.81
C THR A 426 46.61 -11.93 -21.60
N ARG A 427 46.82 -11.54 -20.35
CA ARG A 427 47.61 -10.34 -20.01
C ARG A 427 49.08 -10.51 -20.39
N LYS A 428 49.71 -11.63 -20.03
CA LYS A 428 51.11 -11.92 -20.39
C LYS A 428 51.30 -11.90 -21.91
N LYS A 429 50.36 -12.48 -22.67
CA LYS A 429 50.36 -12.44 -24.15
C LYS A 429 50.26 -11.01 -24.70
N PHE A 430 49.47 -10.15 -24.08
CA PHE A 430 49.38 -8.74 -24.46
C PHE A 430 50.69 -7.97 -24.17
N LEU A 431 51.26 -8.15 -22.98
CA LEU A 431 52.51 -7.49 -22.59
C LEU A 431 53.68 -7.90 -23.49
N SER A 432 53.83 -9.20 -23.77
CA SER A 432 54.85 -9.71 -24.71
C SER A 432 54.69 -9.11 -26.11
N LYS A 433 53.46 -9.01 -26.64
CA LYS A 433 53.21 -8.34 -27.93
C LYS A 433 53.57 -6.85 -27.91
N MET A 434 53.30 -6.16 -26.81
CA MET A 434 53.63 -4.74 -26.65
C MET A 434 55.15 -4.53 -26.54
N GLU A 435 55.83 -5.40 -25.80
CA GLU A 435 57.29 -5.40 -25.66
C GLU A 435 57.98 -5.61 -27.01
N THR A 436 57.56 -6.61 -27.79
CA THR A 436 58.07 -6.83 -29.15
C THR A 436 57.80 -5.63 -30.07
N PHE A 437 56.61 -5.03 -29.97
CA PHE A 437 56.27 -3.84 -30.76
C PHE A 437 57.17 -2.63 -30.45
N LEU A 438 57.51 -2.42 -29.18
CA LEU A 438 58.38 -1.31 -28.74
C LEU A 438 59.86 -1.58 -29.05
N LEU A 439 60.33 -2.82 -28.84
CA LEU A 439 61.69 -3.26 -29.19
C LEU A 439 61.99 -3.06 -30.67
N ASN A 440 61.04 -3.42 -31.55
CA ASN A 440 61.18 -3.22 -33.00
C ASN A 440 61.35 -1.74 -33.41
N ARG A 441 61.04 -0.78 -32.52
CA ARG A 441 61.14 0.66 -32.76
C ARG A 441 62.12 1.38 -31.83
N LYS A 442 63.04 0.64 -31.20
CA LYS A 442 64.06 1.18 -30.27
C LYS A 442 63.47 1.90 -29.04
N LYS A 443 62.29 1.48 -28.56
CA LYS A 443 61.64 2.02 -27.35
C LYS A 443 61.67 0.97 -26.24
N THR A 444 61.76 1.40 -24.98
CA THR A 444 61.81 0.49 -23.82
C THR A 444 60.45 0.39 -23.13
N LEU A 445 60.12 -0.80 -22.63
CA LEU A 445 58.90 -1.06 -21.84
C LEU A 445 59.30 -1.32 -20.38
N GLU A 446 58.87 -0.46 -19.46
CA GLU A 446 59.10 -0.64 -18.02
C GLU A 446 57.82 -1.15 -17.36
N ILE A 447 57.90 -2.32 -16.71
CA ILE A 447 56.74 -2.97 -16.08
C ILE A 447 56.80 -2.80 -14.56
N ILE A 448 55.85 -2.04 -14.01
CA ILE A 448 55.73 -1.83 -12.57
C ILE A 448 54.61 -2.72 -12.03
N HIS A 449 54.92 -3.50 -10.99
CA HIS A 449 53.92 -4.36 -10.37
C HIS A 449 53.19 -3.66 -9.23
N THR A 450 51.85 -3.64 -9.26
CA THR A 450 51.02 -2.94 -8.25
C THR A 450 49.81 -3.76 -7.79
N TYR A 451 49.18 -3.37 -6.69
CA TYR A 451 47.90 -3.94 -6.26
C TYR A 451 46.73 -3.25 -6.95
N ARG A 452 45.63 -3.96 -7.17
CA ARG A 452 44.47 -3.45 -7.95
C ARG A 452 43.94 -2.13 -7.41
N ASP A 453 43.75 -2.04 -6.09
CA ASP A 453 43.11 -0.86 -5.49
C ASP A 453 44.05 0.36 -5.54
N VAL A 454 45.37 0.14 -5.45
CA VAL A 454 46.41 1.17 -5.64
C VAL A 454 46.47 1.63 -7.11
N MET A 455 46.48 0.69 -8.07
CA MET A 455 46.46 1.00 -9.50
C MET A 455 45.23 1.85 -9.88
N LEU A 456 44.04 1.47 -9.43
CA LEU A 456 42.81 2.20 -9.73
C LEU A 456 42.73 3.56 -9.00
N ALA A 457 43.35 3.67 -7.83
CA ALA A 457 43.50 4.93 -7.11
C ALA A 457 44.47 5.88 -7.84
N ASN A 458 45.56 5.36 -8.40
CA ASN A 458 46.57 6.14 -9.11
C ASN A 458 46.17 6.49 -10.55
N ALA A 459 45.43 5.62 -11.23
CA ALA A 459 45.03 5.82 -12.62
C ALA A 459 44.21 7.10 -12.82
N GLU A 460 44.64 7.94 -13.76
CA GLU A 460 43.94 9.14 -14.18
C GLU A 460 42.83 8.78 -15.17
N THR A 461 41.58 8.69 -14.70
CA THR A 461 40.42 8.42 -15.57
C THR A 461 39.91 9.68 -16.26
N LYS A 462 39.10 9.54 -17.33
CA LYS A 462 38.38 10.70 -17.92
C LYS A 462 37.60 11.48 -16.86
N GLU A 463 36.97 10.80 -15.90
CA GLU A 463 36.24 11.47 -14.80
C GLU A 463 37.17 12.23 -13.85
N LYS A 464 38.31 11.63 -13.45
CA LYS A 464 39.31 12.32 -12.61
C LYS A 464 39.94 13.50 -13.35
N ARG A 465 40.25 13.34 -14.63
CA ARG A 465 40.75 14.42 -15.49
C ARG A 465 39.73 15.54 -15.61
N GLN A 466 38.46 15.22 -15.83
CA GLN A 466 37.38 16.22 -15.82
C GLN A 466 37.27 16.94 -14.48
N LYS A 467 37.36 16.23 -13.34
CA LYS A 467 37.37 16.85 -12.01
C LYS A 467 38.60 17.74 -11.79
N ARG A 468 39.76 17.35 -12.33
CA ARG A 468 40.98 18.16 -12.29
C ARG A 468 40.84 19.41 -13.16
N LEU A 469 40.21 19.31 -14.33
CA LEU A 469 39.87 20.46 -15.17
C LEU A 469 38.84 21.38 -14.49
N GLU A 470 37.83 20.82 -13.83
CA GLU A 470 36.90 21.61 -12.99
C GLU A 470 37.66 22.32 -11.86
N HIS A 471 38.66 21.66 -11.25
CA HIS A 471 39.55 22.27 -10.26
C HIS A 471 40.45 23.37 -10.86
N PHE A 472 40.96 23.17 -12.07
CA PHE A 472 41.71 24.15 -12.86
C PHE A 472 40.91 25.44 -13.04
N PHE A 473 39.69 25.32 -13.56
CA PHE A 473 38.82 26.49 -13.75
C PHE A 473 38.48 27.15 -12.42
N ARG A 474 38.15 26.35 -11.40
CA ARG A 474 37.85 26.84 -10.06
C ARG A 474 38.98 27.67 -9.46
N GLU A 475 40.22 27.20 -9.53
CA GLU A 475 41.36 27.93 -8.98
C GLU A 475 41.64 29.21 -9.76
N ALA A 476 41.58 29.17 -11.11
CA ALA A 476 41.75 30.37 -11.93
C ALA A 476 40.71 31.45 -11.57
N TYR A 477 39.46 31.05 -11.32
CA TYR A 477 38.40 31.97 -10.92
C TYR A 477 38.50 32.42 -9.46
N ALA A 478 38.89 31.54 -8.53
CA ALA A 478 39.15 31.93 -7.15
C ALA A 478 40.24 33.01 -7.07
N LEU A 479 41.29 32.90 -7.90
CA LEU A 479 42.33 33.93 -8.01
C LEU A 479 41.79 35.23 -8.62
N THR A 480 40.96 35.15 -9.65
CA THR A 480 40.44 36.35 -10.34
C THR A 480 39.43 37.13 -9.51
N PHE A 481 38.55 36.46 -8.76
CA PHE A 481 37.41 37.09 -8.09
C PHE A 481 37.50 37.04 -6.55
N GLY A 482 38.44 36.28 -5.97
CA GLY A 482 38.62 36.12 -4.52
C GLY A 482 39.77 36.92 -3.89
N LEU A 483 40.72 37.46 -4.67
CA LEU A 483 41.83 38.29 -4.17
C LEU A 483 41.45 39.78 -4.15
N LYS A 484 41.86 40.52 -3.10
CA LYS A 484 41.70 41.98 -3.04
C LYS A 484 42.49 42.66 -4.18
N PRO A 485 42.09 43.86 -4.64
CA PRO A 485 42.85 44.60 -5.65
C PRO A 485 44.32 44.80 -5.18
N GLY A 486 45.29 44.34 -5.97
CA GLY A 486 46.73 44.52 -5.71
C GLY A 486 47.45 43.39 -4.96
N GLU A 487 46.75 42.32 -4.54
CA GLU A 487 47.34 41.24 -3.74
C GLU A 487 47.80 40.05 -4.62
N LYS A 488 49.10 39.70 -4.61
CA LYS A 488 49.66 38.48 -5.22
C LYS A 488 49.82 37.39 -4.16
N ARG A 489 49.38 36.17 -4.44
CA ARG A 489 49.53 35.02 -3.51
C ARG A 489 50.99 34.55 -3.50
N LYS A 490 51.58 34.32 -2.31
CA LYS A 490 52.94 33.76 -2.17
C LYS A 490 52.90 32.25 -2.48
N LEU A 491 53.90 31.75 -3.22
CA LEU A 491 53.98 30.33 -3.65
C LEU A 491 54.09 29.34 -2.48
N GLU A 492 54.52 29.79 -1.30
CA GLU A 492 54.80 28.95 -0.13
C GLU A 492 53.52 28.46 0.60
N ASP A 493 52.35 29.07 0.35
CA ASP A 493 51.05 28.71 0.95
C ASP A 493 50.22 27.71 0.11
N VAL A 494 50.82 27.11 -0.93
CA VAL A 494 50.09 26.35 -1.96
C VAL A 494 50.19 24.85 -1.71
N GLY A 495 49.07 24.20 -1.38
CA GLY A 495 49.01 22.73 -1.23
C GLY A 495 49.34 21.99 -2.54
N ASN A 496 49.91 20.77 -2.43
CA ASN A 496 50.34 19.93 -3.57
C ASN A 496 49.30 19.78 -4.69
N ASP A 497 48.01 19.76 -4.37
CA ASP A 497 46.92 19.63 -5.34
C ASP A 497 46.81 20.85 -6.28
N VAL A 498 47.09 22.05 -5.79
CA VAL A 498 47.02 23.29 -6.57
C VAL A 498 48.24 23.40 -7.50
N ILE A 499 49.42 22.96 -7.05
CA ILE A 499 50.64 22.87 -7.89
C ILE A 499 50.42 21.91 -9.06
N MET A 500 49.79 20.75 -8.82
CA MET A 500 49.43 19.81 -9.88
C MET A 500 48.47 20.42 -10.91
N VAL A 501 47.53 21.26 -10.46
CA VAL A 501 46.53 21.91 -11.32
C VAL A 501 47.14 23.01 -12.18
N MET A 502 48.06 23.82 -11.62
CA MET A 502 48.79 24.85 -12.37
C MET A 502 49.64 24.27 -13.52
N ARG A 503 50.03 23.00 -13.44
CA ARG A 503 50.77 22.28 -14.49
C ARG A 503 49.88 21.62 -15.55
N THR A 504 48.56 21.70 -15.43
CA THR A 504 47.65 21.10 -16.43
C THR A 504 47.44 22.02 -17.63
N SER A 505 47.39 21.43 -18.83
CA SER A 505 47.03 22.12 -20.07
C SER A 505 45.76 21.53 -20.68
N LEU A 506 44.98 22.40 -21.30
CA LEU A 506 43.65 22.11 -21.85
C LEU A 506 43.73 21.98 -23.37
N SER A 507 43.20 20.90 -23.92
CA SER A 507 43.05 20.77 -25.38
C SER A 507 41.81 21.52 -25.89
N LYS A 508 41.79 21.87 -27.17
CA LYS A 508 40.64 22.49 -27.85
C LYS A 508 39.32 21.75 -27.64
N LYS A 509 39.35 20.41 -27.67
CA LYS A 509 38.17 19.58 -27.42
C LYS A 509 37.67 19.70 -25.98
N GLU A 510 38.57 19.69 -25.01
CA GLU A 510 38.22 19.84 -23.59
C GLU A 510 37.71 21.25 -23.28
N PHE A 511 38.28 22.28 -23.92
CA PHE A 511 37.79 23.65 -23.85
C PHE A 511 36.36 23.79 -24.40
N ALA A 512 36.10 23.20 -25.58
CA ALA A 512 34.76 23.17 -26.17
C ALA A 512 33.75 22.43 -25.29
N GLU A 513 34.11 21.24 -24.78
CA GLU A 513 33.27 20.43 -23.89
C GLU A 513 32.96 21.18 -22.59
N ALA A 514 33.92 21.95 -22.05
CA ALA A 514 33.74 22.77 -20.86
C ALA A 514 32.84 24.00 -21.08
N LEU A 515 32.81 24.57 -22.29
CA LEU A 515 31.85 25.62 -22.70
C LEU A 515 30.46 25.05 -23.04
N GLY A 516 30.35 23.73 -23.23
CA GLY A 516 29.14 23.07 -23.68
C GLY A 516 28.87 23.26 -25.18
N MET A 517 29.92 23.40 -25.98
CA MET A 517 29.85 23.71 -27.42
C MET A 517 30.60 22.65 -28.24
N LYS A 518 30.34 22.61 -29.56
CA LYS A 518 31.06 21.70 -30.47
C LYS A 518 32.50 22.22 -30.68
N PRO A 519 33.53 21.33 -30.73
CA PRO A 519 34.92 21.72 -30.97
C PRO A 519 35.16 22.49 -32.28
N ASP A 520 34.30 22.25 -33.28
CA ASP A 520 34.42 22.84 -34.60
C ASP A 520 33.75 24.21 -34.76
N SER A 521 33.03 24.68 -33.73
CA SER A 521 32.34 25.97 -33.74
C SER A 521 33.33 27.13 -33.89
N LEU A 522 32.99 28.11 -34.75
CA LEU A 522 33.85 29.23 -35.08
C LEU A 522 34.28 30.02 -33.84
N PHE A 523 33.34 30.28 -32.93
CA PHE A 523 33.62 30.92 -31.64
C PHE A 523 34.66 30.19 -30.80
N VAL A 524 34.54 28.86 -30.65
CA VAL A 524 35.50 28.08 -29.89
C VAL A 524 36.87 28.11 -30.56
N LYS A 525 36.93 28.09 -31.91
CA LYS A 525 38.19 28.21 -32.65
C LYS A 525 38.85 29.57 -32.41
N GLN A 526 38.10 30.67 -32.54
CA GLN A 526 38.60 32.03 -32.37
C GLN A 526 39.02 32.31 -30.93
N MET A 527 38.17 31.97 -29.97
CA MET A 527 38.47 32.16 -28.55
C MET A 527 39.66 31.29 -28.10
N PHE A 528 39.78 30.06 -28.62
CA PHE A 528 40.92 29.20 -28.32
C PHE A 528 42.23 29.80 -28.86
N ASN A 529 42.24 30.27 -30.12
CA ASN A 529 43.41 30.90 -30.73
C ASN A 529 43.80 32.22 -30.06
N CYS A 530 42.83 32.97 -29.51
CA CYS A 530 43.09 34.20 -28.76
C CYS A 530 43.69 33.93 -27.37
N VAL A 531 43.27 32.85 -26.71
CA VAL A 531 43.79 32.46 -25.38
C VAL A 531 45.16 31.78 -25.48
N ASP A 532 45.39 30.97 -26.51
CA ASP A 532 46.63 30.25 -26.81
C ASP A 532 47.70 31.24 -27.36
N LYS A 533 48.49 31.83 -26.46
CA LYS A 533 49.45 32.89 -26.81
C LYS A 533 50.72 32.31 -27.42
N ASP A 534 51.13 31.12 -26.98
CA ASP A 534 52.34 30.45 -27.47
C ASP A 534 52.08 29.57 -28.72
N LYS A 535 50.82 29.41 -29.12
CA LYS A 535 50.37 28.65 -30.30
C LYS A 535 50.77 27.17 -30.23
N ASP A 536 50.87 26.61 -29.02
CA ASP A 536 51.24 25.20 -28.81
C ASP A 536 50.06 24.23 -29.07
N GLY A 537 48.87 24.75 -29.38
CA GLY A 537 47.66 24.00 -29.65
C GLY A 537 46.95 23.51 -28.37
N ARG A 538 47.33 24.04 -27.22
CA ARG A 538 46.76 23.83 -25.89
C ARG A 538 46.67 25.19 -25.16
N ILE A 539 45.96 25.19 -24.03
CA ILE A 539 45.85 26.37 -23.16
C ILE A 539 46.43 26.00 -21.81
N SER A 540 47.48 26.70 -21.38
CA SER A 540 48.06 26.58 -20.05
C SER A 540 47.23 27.30 -18.98
N PHE A 541 47.49 27.02 -17.70
CA PHE A 541 46.81 27.70 -16.58
C PHE A 541 47.05 29.21 -16.60
N GLN A 542 48.26 29.65 -16.93
CA GLN A 542 48.63 31.06 -16.90
C GLN A 542 47.95 31.83 -18.04
N GLU A 543 47.95 31.29 -19.26
CA GLU A 543 47.27 31.91 -20.41
C GLU A 543 45.77 32.07 -20.18
N PHE A 544 45.14 31.03 -19.62
CA PHE A 544 43.74 31.08 -19.24
C PHE A 544 43.47 32.12 -18.15
N LEU A 545 44.29 32.15 -17.09
CA LEU A 545 44.14 33.08 -15.98
C LEU A 545 44.30 34.54 -16.44
N ASP A 546 45.35 34.83 -17.22
CA ASP A 546 45.61 36.17 -17.74
C ASP A 546 44.41 36.70 -18.52
N THR A 547 43.85 35.86 -19.39
CA THR A 547 42.71 36.22 -20.22
C THR A 547 41.45 36.49 -19.38
N VAL A 548 41.18 35.65 -18.38
CA VAL A 548 40.03 35.81 -17.47
C VAL A 548 40.15 37.03 -16.56
N VAL A 549 41.36 37.33 -16.07
CA VAL A 549 41.64 38.53 -15.28
C VAL A 549 41.41 39.78 -16.12
N LEU A 550 41.85 39.77 -17.38
CA LEU A 550 41.64 40.87 -18.31
C LEU A 550 40.14 41.10 -18.59
N PHE A 551 39.36 40.02 -18.78
CA PHE A 551 37.89 40.14 -18.94
C PHE A 551 37.15 40.67 -17.70
N SER A 552 37.60 40.29 -16.51
CA SER A 552 36.95 40.66 -15.24
C SER A 552 37.34 42.07 -14.76
N ARG A 553 38.63 42.38 -14.78
CA ARG A 553 39.21 43.60 -14.17
C ARG A 553 39.81 44.59 -15.17
N GLY A 554 39.90 44.22 -16.45
CA GLY A 554 40.43 45.10 -17.50
C GLY A 554 39.56 46.34 -17.70
N LYS A 555 40.19 47.43 -18.13
CA LYS A 555 39.47 48.64 -18.53
C LYS A 555 38.60 48.33 -19.76
N THR A 556 37.61 49.17 -20.04
CA THR A 556 36.77 49.04 -21.25
C THR A 556 37.62 48.96 -22.52
N GLU A 557 38.75 49.67 -22.56
CA GLU A 557 39.71 49.61 -23.66
C GLU A 557 40.38 48.24 -23.79
N ASP A 558 40.84 47.63 -22.70
CA ASP A 558 41.45 46.29 -22.72
C ASP A 558 40.44 45.23 -23.20
N LYS A 559 39.16 45.40 -22.86
CA LYS A 559 38.07 44.52 -23.31
C LYS A 559 37.79 44.64 -24.80
N PHE A 560 37.79 45.86 -25.35
CA PHE A 560 37.66 46.07 -26.79
C PHE A 560 38.83 45.47 -27.56
N ARG A 561 40.04 45.51 -26.99
CA ARG A 561 41.22 44.89 -27.60
C ARG A 561 41.08 43.38 -27.77
N ILE A 562 40.57 42.68 -26.76
CA ILE A 562 40.34 41.22 -26.88
C ILE A 562 39.29 40.90 -27.93
N ILE A 563 38.20 41.69 -27.99
CA ILE A 563 37.16 41.49 -29.00
C ILE A 563 37.75 41.71 -30.39
N PHE A 564 38.59 42.74 -30.56
CA PHE A 564 39.31 43.00 -31.79
C PHE A 564 40.23 41.83 -32.19
N ASP A 565 41.07 41.36 -31.26
CA ASP A 565 41.98 40.23 -31.48
C ASP A 565 41.23 38.89 -31.70
N MET A 566 39.97 38.78 -31.26
CA MET A 566 39.11 37.63 -31.53
C MET A 566 38.45 37.69 -32.92
N CYS A 567 38.27 38.90 -33.48
CA CYS A 567 37.77 39.13 -34.84
C CYS A 567 38.87 38.93 -35.89
N ASP A 568 40.09 39.39 -35.59
CA ASP A 568 41.27 39.31 -36.46
C ASP A 568 41.75 37.85 -36.59
N ASN A 569 41.23 37.15 -37.60
CA ASN A 569 41.47 35.72 -37.77
C ASN A 569 42.82 35.43 -38.45
N ASN A 570 43.34 36.39 -39.22
CA ASN A 570 44.59 36.27 -39.96
C ASN A 570 45.80 36.85 -39.18
N GLY A 571 45.55 37.60 -38.09
CA GLY A 571 46.55 38.19 -37.21
C GLY A 571 47.27 39.39 -37.82
N ASN A 572 46.67 40.06 -38.81
CA ASN A 572 47.29 41.17 -39.55
C ASN A 572 47.14 42.53 -38.85
N GLY A 573 46.41 42.61 -37.73
CA GLY A 573 46.22 43.84 -36.95
C GLY A 573 45.11 44.77 -37.48
N THR A 574 44.31 44.30 -38.43
CA THR A 574 43.15 44.98 -39.03
C THR A 574 41.99 44.00 -39.17
N ILE A 575 40.75 44.46 -39.09
CA ILE A 575 39.57 43.59 -39.27
C ILE A 575 38.92 43.95 -40.61
N ASP A 576 38.85 43.00 -41.53
CA ASP A 576 38.12 43.22 -42.78
C ASP A 576 36.58 43.12 -42.58
N LYS A 577 35.79 43.70 -43.50
CA LYS A 577 34.32 43.65 -43.43
C LYS A 577 33.78 42.21 -43.39
N GLN A 578 34.46 41.24 -44.01
CA GLN A 578 34.08 39.83 -43.98
C GLN A 578 34.40 39.13 -42.65
N GLU A 579 35.49 39.49 -41.98
CA GLU A 579 35.92 38.99 -40.67
C GLU A 579 34.99 39.50 -39.56
N LEU A 580 34.65 40.79 -39.58
CA LEU A 580 33.65 41.35 -38.68
C LEU A 580 32.27 40.71 -38.92
N THR A 581 31.88 40.54 -40.18
CA THR A 581 30.62 39.87 -40.55
C THR A 581 30.62 38.41 -40.10
N LYS A 582 31.72 37.66 -40.31
CA LYS A 582 31.86 36.26 -39.85
C LYS A 582 31.85 36.14 -38.33
N MET A 583 32.42 37.10 -37.60
CA MET A 583 32.44 37.10 -36.14
C MET A 583 31.08 37.48 -35.55
N LEU A 584 30.39 38.49 -36.09
CA LEU A 584 29.00 38.80 -35.72
C LEU A 584 28.05 37.67 -36.09
N ARG A 585 28.22 37.03 -37.26
CA ARG A 585 27.54 35.78 -37.62
C ARG A 585 27.85 34.67 -36.64
N SER A 586 29.11 34.48 -36.25
CA SER A 586 29.51 33.50 -35.22
C SER A 586 28.81 33.80 -33.89
N LEU A 587 28.74 35.05 -33.44
CA LEU A 587 28.00 35.45 -32.22
C LEU A 587 26.49 35.22 -32.33
N VAL A 588 25.91 35.43 -33.51
CA VAL A 588 24.48 35.18 -33.81
C VAL A 588 24.19 33.68 -33.98
N ASP A 589 25.13 32.89 -34.52
CA ASP A 589 25.11 31.44 -34.68
C ASP A 589 25.34 30.71 -33.34
N ILE A 590 26.16 31.28 -32.45
CA ILE A 590 26.28 30.85 -31.03
C ILE A 590 24.92 30.98 -30.35
N ALA A 591 24.17 32.04 -30.66
CA ALA A 591 22.79 32.20 -30.21
C ALA A 591 21.79 31.29 -30.95
N LYS A 592 22.25 30.46 -31.91
CA LYS A 592 21.46 29.57 -32.79
C LYS A 592 20.22 30.27 -33.35
N ASN A 593 20.38 31.45 -33.95
CA ASN A 593 19.28 32.19 -34.54
C ASN A 593 19.11 31.85 -36.04
N ASP A 594 18.14 31.01 -36.40
CA ASP A 594 17.56 30.97 -37.76
C ASP A 594 16.63 32.19 -38.03
N SER A 595 17.00 33.38 -37.55
CA SER A 595 16.06 34.53 -37.55
C SER A 595 16.63 35.88 -37.94
N MET A 596 17.90 35.93 -38.35
CA MET A 596 18.40 37.11 -39.06
C MET A 596 18.84 36.65 -40.44
N THR A 597 18.15 37.12 -41.47
CA THR A 597 18.58 36.94 -42.86
C THR A 597 19.91 37.65 -43.06
N GLU A 598 20.73 37.20 -44.02
CA GLU A 598 22.04 37.84 -44.31
C GLU A 598 21.91 39.35 -44.52
N GLU A 599 20.78 39.79 -45.09
CA GLU A 599 20.43 41.20 -45.29
C GLU A 599 20.37 41.98 -43.97
N GLN A 600 19.69 41.49 -42.93
CA GLN A 600 19.52 42.26 -41.68
C GLN A 600 20.81 42.41 -40.86
N VAL A 601 21.72 41.43 -40.96
CA VAL A 601 23.05 41.53 -40.31
C VAL A 601 23.94 42.50 -41.10
N ASN A 602 23.86 42.46 -42.43
CA ASN A 602 24.56 43.42 -43.28
C ASN A 602 24.03 44.84 -43.08
N ASP A 603 22.70 45.05 -42.98
CA ASP A 603 22.08 46.35 -42.70
C ASP A 603 22.50 46.91 -41.33
N LEU A 604 22.62 46.05 -40.31
CA LEU A 604 23.11 46.45 -38.98
C LEU A 604 24.58 46.89 -39.03
N ILE A 605 25.41 46.15 -39.76
CA ILE A 605 26.84 46.47 -39.94
C ILE A 605 26.99 47.76 -40.75
N GLU A 606 26.21 47.94 -41.82
CA GLU A 606 26.22 49.16 -42.63
C GLU A 606 25.74 50.37 -41.84
N GLY A 607 24.72 50.21 -40.99
CA GLY A 607 24.34 51.23 -40.01
C GLY A 607 25.48 51.58 -39.05
N MET A 608 26.21 50.57 -38.53
CA MET A 608 27.36 50.77 -37.65
C MET A 608 28.52 51.51 -38.32
N PHE A 609 28.78 51.24 -39.60
CA PHE A 609 29.81 51.92 -40.38
C PHE A 609 29.40 53.36 -40.71
N ALA A 610 28.13 53.57 -41.06
CA ALA A 610 27.57 54.89 -41.35
C ALA A 610 27.61 55.82 -40.12
N ALA A 611 27.17 55.35 -38.95
CA ALA A 611 27.15 56.22 -37.76
C ALA A 611 28.54 56.53 -37.17
N ALA A 612 29.56 55.76 -37.55
CA ALA A 612 30.96 56.01 -37.18
C ALA A 612 31.73 56.82 -38.23
N GLY A 613 31.12 57.10 -39.39
CA GLY A 613 31.74 57.81 -40.51
C GLY A 613 32.85 57.03 -41.22
N ILE A 614 32.74 55.70 -41.27
CA ILE A 614 33.76 54.77 -41.81
C ILE A 614 33.22 54.01 -43.05
N GLU A 615 32.38 54.65 -43.85
CA GLU A 615 31.65 54.00 -44.96
C GLU A 615 32.55 53.47 -46.08
N GLU A 616 33.70 54.13 -46.35
CA GLU A 616 34.60 53.80 -47.47
C GLU A 616 35.81 52.93 -47.10
N LYS A 617 35.99 52.54 -45.83
CA LYS A 617 37.13 51.68 -45.44
C LYS A 617 36.75 50.19 -45.49
N GLU A 618 37.50 49.41 -46.28
CA GLU A 618 37.36 47.94 -46.33
C GLU A 618 38.03 47.23 -45.12
N GLU A 619 38.98 47.89 -44.47
CA GLU A 619 39.75 47.39 -43.32
C GLU A 619 39.60 48.33 -42.10
N LEU A 620 39.24 47.75 -40.95
CA LEU A 620 39.08 48.47 -39.68
C LEU A 620 40.34 48.32 -38.82
N THR A 621 41.01 49.45 -38.52
CA THR A 621 42.06 49.47 -37.49
C THR A 621 41.45 49.39 -36.09
N TYR A 622 42.27 49.11 -35.07
CA TYR A 622 41.80 49.07 -33.68
C TYR A 622 41.13 50.38 -33.22
N ASP A 623 41.64 51.53 -33.66
CA ASP A 623 41.06 52.83 -33.32
C ASP A 623 39.75 53.10 -34.09
N ASP A 624 39.63 52.59 -35.32
CA ASP A 624 38.38 52.62 -36.10
C ASP A 624 37.31 51.73 -35.45
N PHE A 625 37.67 50.51 -35.04
CA PHE A 625 36.80 49.61 -34.29
C PHE A 625 36.36 50.19 -32.93
N LYS A 626 37.29 50.83 -32.21
CA LYS A 626 37.00 51.52 -30.94
C LYS A 626 36.05 52.70 -31.14
N ARG A 627 36.18 53.44 -32.24
CA ARG A 627 35.28 54.55 -32.60
C ARG A 627 33.88 54.04 -32.94
N MET A 628 33.81 53.00 -33.76
CA MET A 628 32.55 52.31 -34.11
C MET A 628 31.78 51.85 -32.87
N MET A 629 32.46 51.19 -31.92
CA MET A 629 31.84 50.71 -30.67
C MET A 629 31.49 51.85 -29.68
N LYS A 630 32.05 53.05 -29.87
CA LYS A 630 31.82 54.23 -29.00
C LYS A 630 30.77 55.19 -29.57
N GLU A 631 30.65 55.30 -30.89
CA GLU A 631 29.78 56.27 -31.60
C GLU A 631 28.44 55.70 -32.04
N TYR A 632 28.32 54.38 -32.30
CA TYR A 632 27.02 53.79 -32.62
C TYR A 632 26.09 53.80 -31.39
N LYS A 633 25.25 54.84 -31.32
CA LYS A 633 24.29 55.15 -30.25
C LYS A 633 22.82 54.89 -30.63
N GLY A 634 22.53 54.24 -31.75
CA GLY A 634 21.16 53.84 -32.12
C GLY A 634 20.74 52.54 -31.43
N ASP A 635 19.54 52.50 -30.83
CA ASP A 635 18.86 51.39 -30.10
C ASP A 635 19.71 50.47 -29.19
N PHE A 636 20.96 50.83 -28.92
CA PHE A 636 21.86 50.26 -27.93
C PHE A 636 21.82 51.03 -26.60
N ILE A 637 21.13 52.17 -26.54
CA ILE A 637 21.00 53.02 -25.35
C ILE A 637 19.52 53.33 -25.06
N ALA A 638 18.83 52.33 -24.54
CA ALA A 638 17.80 52.54 -23.54
C ALA A 638 18.02 51.49 -22.45
N VAL A 639 18.25 51.95 -21.22
CA VAL A 639 18.59 51.20 -19.99
C VAL A 639 20.11 51.04 -19.72
N GLY A 640 20.68 52.08 -19.08
CA GLY A 640 21.47 51.85 -17.86
C GLY A 640 23.00 51.80 -17.96
N LEU A 641 23.65 52.83 -18.48
CA LEU A 641 25.01 53.20 -18.05
C LEU A 641 24.89 54.20 -16.89
N ASP A 642 24.55 53.73 -15.69
CA ASP A 642 24.77 54.50 -14.46
C ASP A 642 26.07 54.03 -13.82
N CYS A 643 27.17 54.65 -14.23
CA CYS A 643 28.43 54.60 -13.49
C CYS A 643 28.33 55.50 -12.24
N LYS A 644 27.34 55.27 -11.37
CA LYS A 644 27.36 55.78 -10.00
C LYS A 644 28.08 54.79 -9.12
N GLY A 645 29.33 55.12 -8.81
CA GLY A 645 30.09 54.51 -7.74
C GLY A 645 29.27 54.50 -6.45
N ALA A 646 28.82 53.31 -6.05
CA ALA A 646 28.48 53.06 -4.67
C ALA A 646 29.80 53.08 -3.88
N LYS A 647 30.09 54.23 -3.25
CA LYS A 647 30.87 54.25 -2.02
C LYS A 647 30.11 53.39 -1.00
N GLN A 648 30.40 52.09 -0.95
CA GLN A 648 29.94 51.20 0.10
C GLN A 648 31.11 50.38 0.62
N ASN A 649 31.32 50.50 1.92
CA ASN A 649 32.47 50.07 2.69
C ASN A 649 32.93 48.64 2.34
N PHE A 650 34.17 48.56 1.87
CA PHE A 650 34.88 47.39 1.35
C PHE A 650 35.39 46.42 2.45
N LEU A 651 34.84 46.48 3.66
CA LEU A 651 35.34 45.75 4.82
C LEU A 651 34.23 44.95 5.49
N ASP A 652 33.81 43.84 4.90
CA ASP A 652 33.37 42.66 5.67
C ASP A 652 33.26 41.41 4.77
N THR A 653 34.18 40.45 4.94
CA THR A 653 34.37 39.30 4.04
C THR A 653 33.37 38.15 4.30
N SER A 654 32.53 38.25 5.34
CA SER A 654 31.58 37.20 5.72
C SER A 654 30.16 37.40 5.14
N THR A 655 29.81 38.64 4.78
CA THR A 655 28.45 39.02 4.34
C THR A 655 28.25 39.04 2.81
N ASN A 656 29.33 38.91 2.02
CA ASN A 656 29.25 38.94 0.56
C ASN A 656 28.58 37.72 -0.08
N ILE A 657 28.40 36.62 0.67
CA ILE A 657 27.62 35.46 0.18
C ILE A 657 26.11 35.75 0.20
N ALA A 658 25.67 36.72 1.01
CA ALA A 658 24.26 37.08 1.17
C ALA A 658 23.81 38.26 0.28
N ARG A 659 24.73 38.99 -0.37
CA ARG A 659 24.40 40.20 -1.16
C ARG A 659 24.13 39.96 -2.66
N MET A 660 24.15 38.72 -3.13
CA MET A 660 23.67 38.38 -4.47
C MET A 660 22.15 38.08 -4.47
N THR A 661 21.35 38.91 -3.80
CA THR A 661 19.88 38.82 -3.82
C THR A 661 19.32 39.61 -4.99
N SER A 662 18.74 38.89 -5.93
CA SER A 662 18.22 39.29 -7.26
C SER A 662 17.14 40.38 -7.32
N PHE A 663 16.69 40.90 -6.19
CA PHE A 663 15.66 41.93 -6.16
C PHE A 663 16.03 42.98 -5.12
N GLN A 664 16.60 44.10 -5.55
CA GLN A 664 16.71 45.29 -4.69
C GLN A 664 15.30 45.80 -4.42
N MET A 665 14.74 45.48 -3.25
CA MET A 665 13.54 46.16 -2.74
C MET A 665 13.79 46.69 -1.34
N SER A 666 13.51 47.98 -1.16
CA SER A 666 13.47 48.64 0.13
C SER A 666 12.43 47.97 1.04
N HIS A 667 12.87 47.31 2.11
CA HIS A 667 11.99 46.72 3.11
C HIS A 667 11.21 47.82 3.87
N ALA A 668 9.92 47.97 3.60
CA ALA A 668 9.02 48.63 4.55
C ALA A 668 8.69 47.63 5.67
N ARG A 669 9.06 47.94 6.92
CA ARG A 669 8.63 47.18 8.12
C ARG A 669 7.15 47.47 8.36
N GLU A 670 6.29 46.49 8.14
CA GLU A 670 4.88 46.53 8.54
C GLU A 670 4.73 45.90 9.95
N PRO A 671 3.80 46.39 10.79
CA PRO A 671 3.57 45.85 12.13
C PRO A 671 3.03 44.42 12.09
N GLU A 672 3.59 43.54 12.91
CA GLU A 672 3.13 42.14 13.05
C GLU A 672 1.81 42.09 13.86
N PRO A 673 0.77 41.38 13.38
CA PRO A 673 -0.47 41.22 14.14
C PRO A 673 -0.25 40.32 15.37
N SER A 674 -1.12 40.46 16.39
CA SER A 674 -1.05 39.69 17.64
C SER A 674 -1.16 38.17 17.42
N TRP A 675 -0.61 37.37 18.34
CA TRP A 675 -0.49 35.92 18.19
C TRP A 675 -1.84 35.19 17.99
N TYR A 676 -2.91 35.64 18.66
CA TYR A 676 -4.26 35.10 18.51
C TYR A 676 -4.80 35.31 17.10
N ILE A 677 -4.61 36.52 16.54
CA ILE A 677 -5.03 36.86 15.18
C ILE A 677 -4.23 36.06 14.16
N GLN A 678 -2.92 35.88 14.37
CA GLN A 678 -2.10 35.03 13.50
C GLN A 678 -2.58 33.57 13.49
N LYS A 679 -2.92 33.01 14.65
CA LYS A 679 -3.39 31.61 14.76
C LYS A 679 -4.79 31.44 14.16
N TRP A 680 -5.70 32.38 14.39
CA TRP A 680 -7.03 32.41 13.78
C TRP A 680 -6.96 32.54 12.25
N ASN A 681 -6.11 33.45 11.75
CA ASN A 681 -5.86 33.60 10.32
C ASN A 681 -5.28 32.32 9.70
N SER A 682 -4.40 31.61 10.42
CA SER A 682 -3.85 30.33 9.96
C SER A 682 -4.91 29.23 9.87
N ILE A 683 -5.80 29.11 10.87
CA ILE A 683 -6.88 28.11 10.87
C ILE A 683 -7.90 28.41 9.78
N THR A 684 -8.32 29.66 9.65
CA THR A 684 -9.28 30.08 8.62
C THR A 684 -8.73 29.86 7.22
N THR A 685 -7.46 30.18 6.97
CA THR A 685 -6.80 29.89 5.69
C THR A 685 -6.77 28.39 5.39
N TYR A 686 -6.46 27.54 6.39
CA TYR A 686 -6.48 26.08 6.24
C TYR A 686 -7.88 25.55 5.89
N LEU A 687 -8.91 26.04 6.57
CA LEU A 687 -10.30 25.65 6.29
C LEU A 687 -10.74 26.09 4.88
N GLU A 688 -10.38 27.31 4.45
CA GLU A 688 -10.69 27.82 3.12
C GLU A 688 -9.98 27.00 2.01
N GLU A 689 -8.72 26.62 2.22
CA GLU A 689 -7.92 25.84 1.27
C GLU A 689 -8.41 24.39 1.13
N TYR A 690 -8.69 23.72 2.25
CA TYR A 690 -9.05 22.29 2.28
C TYR A 690 -10.56 22.02 2.40
N ARG A 691 -11.43 23.03 2.22
CA ARG A 691 -12.90 22.88 2.39
C ARG A 691 -13.49 21.68 1.65
N GLN A 692 -13.06 21.44 0.40
CA GLN A 692 -13.54 20.32 -0.42
C GLN A 692 -13.11 18.97 0.17
N HIS A 693 -11.84 18.86 0.56
CA HIS A 693 -11.30 17.65 1.20
C HIS A 693 -11.98 17.36 2.53
N ILE A 694 -12.24 18.39 3.34
CA ILE A 694 -12.90 18.24 4.64
C ILE A 694 -14.32 17.71 4.45
N VAL A 695 -15.13 18.33 3.59
CA VAL A 695 -16.51 17.88 3.33
C VAL A 695 -16.52 16.45 2.78
N TYR A 696 -15.64 16.14 1.82
CA TYR A 696 -15.55 14.81 1.24
C TYR A 696 -15.12 13.74 2.25
N LEU A 697 -14.12 14.03 3.09
CA LEU A 697 -13.69 13.13 4.17
C LEU A 697 -14.76 12.98 5.24
N LEU A 698 -15.49 14.04 5.55
CA LEU A 698 -16.61 14.00 6.50
C LEU A 698 -17.71 13.07 5.98
N VAL A 699 -18.12 13.20 4.72
CA VAL A 699 -19.10 12.28 4.10
C VAL A 699 -18.63 10.83 4.15
N PHE A 700 -17.35 10.58 3.83
CA PHE A 700 -16.76 9.23 3.90
C PHE A 700 -16.81 8.64 5.32
N TYR A 701 -16.31 9.38 6.32
CA TYR A 701 -16.28 8.88 7.70
C TYR A 701 -17.66 8.79 8.34
N VAL A 702 -18.57 9.74 8.05
CA VAL A 702 -19.97 9.64 8.48
C VAL A 702 -20.60 8.37 7.92
N THR A 703 -20.41 8.07 6.63
CA THR A 703 -20.95 6.84 6.02
C THR A 703 -20.39 5.59 6.69
N VAL A 704 -19.07 5.53 6.93
CA VAL A 704 -18.42 4.40 7.60
C VAL A 704 -18.94 4.22 9.03
N ILE A 705 -19.04 5.31 9.80
CA ILE A 705 -19.51 5.28 11.19
C ILE A 705 -21.00 4.90 11.25
N VAL A 706 -21.84 5.43 10.35
CA VAL A 706 -23.27 5.09 10.30
C VAL A 706 -23.45 3.60 10.00
N LEU A 707 -22.70 3.04 9.04
CA LEU A 707 -22.75 1.59 8.74
C LEU A 707 -22.25 0.74 9.92
N PHE A 708 -21.23 1.20 10.64
CA PHE A 708 -20.77 0.56 11.86
C PHE A 708 -21.85 0.57 12.94
N ILE A 709 -22.41 1.74 13.25
CA ILE A 709 -23.41 1.94 14.31
C ILE A 709 -24.71 1.21 13.99
N GLU A 710 -25.20 1.26 12.75
CA GLU A 710 -26.42 0.55 12.35
C GLU A 710 -26.31 -0.94 12.63
N ARG A 711 -25.19 -1.57 12.25
CA ARG A 711 -24.96 -2.99 12.56
C ARG A 711 -24.72 -3.25 14.02
N PHE A 712 -23.98 -2.38 14.69
CA PHE A 712 -23.71 -2.50 16.11
C PHE A 712 -25.01 -2.48 16.91
N VAL A 713 -25.91 -1.51 16.65
CA VAL A 713 -27.24 -1.41 17.28
C VAL A 713 -28.11 -2.61 16.93
N ASN A 714 -28.12 -3.04 15.66
CA ASN A 714 -28.91 -4.18 15.24
C ASN A 714 -28.53 -5.47 15.99
N TYR A 715 -27.25 -5.76 16.16
CA TYR A 715 -26.78 -6.96 16.86
C TYR A 715 -26.74 -6.80 18.39
N SER A 716 -26.81 -5.57 18.91
CA SER A 716 -26.88 -5.33 20.35
C SER A 716 -28.31 -5.36 20.90
N TYR A 717 -29.31 -4.96 20.10
CA TYR A 717 -30.69 -4.80 20.56
C TYR A 717 -31.71 -5.50 19.66
N LEU A 718 -31.67 -5.28 18.34
CA LEU A 718 -32.73 -5.75 17.43
C LEU A 718 -32.67 -7.26 17.14
N SER A 719 -31.50 -7.88 17.30
CA SER A 719 -31.26 -9.29 16.98
C SER A 719 -31.27 -10.19 18.23
N GLU A 720 -31.79 -9.73 19.36
CA GLU A 720 -31.79 -10.49 20.62
C GLU A 720 -32.56 -11.82 20.50
N HIS A 721 -33.60 -11.89 19.66
CA HIS A 721 -34.35 -13.11 19.34
C HIS A 721 -33.50 -14.23 18.72
N THR A 722 -32.30 -13.93 18.20
CA THR A 722 -31.38 -14.94 17.65
C THR A 722 -30.41 -15.50 18.70
N ASP A 723 -30.41 -14.93 19.90
CA ASP A 723 -29.53 -15.27 21.03
C ASP A 723 -28.02 -15.30 20.73
N LEU A 724 -27.60 -14.72 19.60
CA LEU A 724 -26.19 -14.70 19.17
C LEU A 724 -25.26 -14.03 20.19
N ARG A 725 -25.77 -13.07 20.96
CA ARG A 725 -25.02 -12.34 21.98
C ARG A 725 -24.74 -13.21 23.22
N HIS A 726 -25.66 -14.08 23.59
CA HIS A 726 -25.44 -15.02 24.71
C HIS A 726 -24.36 -16.05 24.34
N VAL A 727 -24.35 -16.52 23.09
CA VAL A 727 -23.37 -17.51 22.60
C VAL A 727 -21.99 -16.90 22.32
N MET A 728 -21.93 -15.78 21.59
CA MET A 728 -20.67 -15.19 21.10
C MET A 728 -20.17 -13.99 21.92
N GLY A 729 -20.95 -13.53 22.90
CA GLY A 729 -20.66 -12.35 23.71
C GLY A 729 -20.86 -11.03 22.96
N PHE A 730 -20.39 -9.93 23.55
CA PHE A 730 -20.49 -8.58 22.99
C PHE A 730 -19.65 -8.36 21.71
N GLY A 731 -18.66 -9.23 21.48
CA GLY A 731 -17.78 -9.16 20.30
C GLY A 731 -18.53 -9.29 18.97
N ILE A 732 -19.72 -9.91 18.95
CA ILE A 732 -20.52 -10.03 17.73
C ILE A 732 -20.96 -8.67 17.19
N SER A 733 -21.41 -7.75 18.04
CA SER A 733 -21.85 -6.41 17.61
C SER A 733 -20.72 -5.62 16.97
N VAL A 734 -19.52 -5.70 17.56
CA VAL A 734 -18.31 -5.01 17.06
C VAL A 734 -17.82 -5.64 15.75
N THR A 735 -17.79 -6.96 15.65
CA THR A 735 -17.35 -7.67 14.43
C THR A 735 -18.28 -7.46 13.25
N ARG A 736 -19.59 -7.39 13.48
CA ARG A 736 -20.58 -7.12 12.42
C ARG A 736 -20.56 -5.66 11.98
N GLY A 737 -20.36 -4.72 12.91
CA GLY A 737 -20.11 -3.32 12.60
C GLY A 737 -18.85 -3.10 11.77
N SER A 738 -17.74 -3.73 12.16
CA SER A 738 -16.48 -3.65 11.43
C SER A 738 -16.57 -4.32 10.06
N ALA A 739 -17.28 -5.45 9.92
CA ALA A 739 -17.50 -6.13 8.64
C ALA A 739 -18.25 -5.25 7.62
N ALA A 740 -19.29 -4.53 8.04
CA ALA A 740 -20.03 -3.62 7.14
C ALA A 740 -19.16 -2.42 6.70
N SER A 741 -18.44 -1.83 7.65
CA SER A 741 -17.47 -0.76 7.39
C SER A 741 -16.38 -1.21 6.41
N LEU A 742 -15.88 -2.44 6.59
CA LEU A 742 -14.86 -3.04 5.75
C LEU A 742 -15.37 -3.32 4.34
N SER A 743 -16.60 -3.83 4.22
CA SER A 743 -17.27 -4.12 2.94
C SER A 743 -17.40 -2.86 2.08
N PHE A 744 -17.82 -1.75 2.70
CA PHE A 744 -17.90 -0.45 2.04
C PHE A 744 -16.50 0.06 1.64
N CYS A 745 -15.54 0.04 2.56
CA CYS A 745 -14.19 0.53 2.28
C CYS A 745 -13.51 -0.24 1.13
N PHE A 746 -13.54 -1.58 1.15
CA PHE A 746 -12.96 -2.38 0.07
C PHE A 746 -13.64 -2.09 -1.27
N SER A 747 -14.97 -2.01 -1.30
CA SER A 747 -15.69 -1.67 -2.54
C SER A 747 -15.32 -0.28 -3.08
N LEU A 748 -15.16 0.71 -2.19
CA LEU A 748 -14.77 2.07 -2.55
C LEU A 748 -13.33 2.15 -3.10
N LEU A 749 -12.40 1.29 -2.65
CA LEU A 749 -11.02 1.28 -3.16
C LEU A 749 -10.95 1.07 -4.68
N LEU A 750 -11.86 0.31 -5.27
CA LEU A 750 -11.92 0.13 -6.73
C LEU A 750 -12.27 1.43 -7.46
N LEU A 751 -13.27 2.15 -6.97
CA LEU A 751 -13.70 3.43 -7.55
C LEU A 751 -12.58 4.48 -7.52
N THR A 752 -11.81 4.52 -6.42
CA THR A 752 -10.67 5.45 -6.32
C THR A 752 -9.55 5.19 -7.33
N MET A 753 -9.57 4.07 -8.05
CA MET A 753 -8.57 3.69 -9.05
C MET A 753 -9.13 3.59 -10.48
N CYS A 754 -10.37 4.06 -10.70
CA CYS A 754 -11.01 4.17 -12.02
C CYS A 754 -10.57 5.46 -12.72
N ARG A 755 -9.39 5.46 -13.34
CA ARG A 755 -8.72 6.70 -13.77
C ARG A 755 -9.44 7.39 -14.92
N ASN A 756 -9.92 6.64 -15.92
CA ASN A 756 -10.59 7.24 -17.07
C ASN A 756 -11.95 7.83 -16.65
N LEU A 757 -12.68 7.13 -15.78
CA LEU A 757 -13.92 7.64 -15.21
C LEU A 757 -13.67 8.92 -14.40
N LEU A 758 -12.69 8.92 -13.50
CA LEU A 758 -12.37 10.09 -12.68
C LEU A 758 -11.93 11.28 -13.54
N THR A 759 -11.17 11.04 -14.62
CA THR A 759 -10.82 12.07 -15.61
C THR A 759 -12.05 12.64 -16.31
N LYS A 760 -13.04 11.82 -16.66
CA LYS A 760 -14.29 12.28 -17.29
C LYS A 760 -15.18 13.07 -16.32
N ILE A 761 -15.33 12.60 -15.08
CA ILE A 761 -16.09 13.32 -14.04
C ILE A 761 -15.42 14.67 -13.73
N ARG A 762 -14.09 14.76 -13.83
CA ARG A 762 -13.35 16.00 -13.63
C ARG A 762 -13.76 17.15 -14.56
N GLU A 763 -14.23 16.84 -15.77
CA GLU A 763 -14.70 17.84 -16.74
C GLU A 763 -16.09 18.40 -16.39
N THR A 764 -16.79 17.78 -15.43
CA THR A 764 -18.13 18.19 -15.00
C THR A 764 -18.10 19.13 -13.80
N SER A 765 -19.23 19.78 -13.51
CA SER A 765 -19.41 20.68 -12.36
C SER A 765 -19.17 20.00 -11.00
N PHE A 766 -19.20 18.66 -10.92
CA PHE A 766 -18.90 17.90 -9.70
C PHE A 766 -17.50 18.16 -9.13
N ARG A 767 -16.55 18.63 -9.96
CA ARG A 767 -15.21 19.04 -9.51
C ARG A 767 -15.24 20.13 -8.43
N GLN A 768 -16.29 20.94 -8.37
CA GLN A 768 -16.40 22.01 -7.36
C GLN A 768 -16.64 21.48 -5.94
N TYR A 769 -17.16 20.26 -5.80
CA TYR A 769 -17.51 19.66 -4.52
C TYR A 769 -16.55 18.55 -4.11
N ILE A 770 -16.03 17.78 -5.07
CA ILE A 770 -15.17 16.60 -4.81
C ILE A 770 -13.74 16.87 -5.32
N PRO A 771 -12.70 16.72 -4.48
CA PRO A 771 -11.31 16.90 -4.88
C PRO A 771 -10.76 15.65 -5.61
N LEU A 772 -11.26 15.42 -6.84
CA LEU A 772 -10.93 14.25 -7.68
C LEU A 772 -9.43 14.14 -7.99
N ASP A 773 -8.70 15.27 -7.98
CA ASP A 773 -7.24 15.31 -8.16
C ASP A 773 -6.49 14.54 -7.05
N SER A 774 -7.09 14.42 -5.86
CA SER A 774 -6.51 13.73 -4.70
C SER A 774 -6.93 12.25 -4.57
N HIS A 775 -7.51 11.64 -5.60
CA HIS A 775 -8.01 10.25 -5.58
C HIS A 775 -7.00 9.21 -5.05
N VAL A 776 -5.71 9.32 -5.38
CA VAL A 776 -4.67 8.39 -4.88
C VAL A 776 -4.36 8.61 -3.40
N GLN A 777 -4.44 9.84 -2.89
CA GLN A 777 -4.28 10.09 -1.46
C GLN A 777 -5.50 9.57 -0.71
N PHE A 778 -6.69 9.80 -1.25
CA PHE A 778 -7.92 9.25 -0.68
C PHE A 778 -7.91 7.72 -0.68
N HIS A 779 -7.45 7.05 -1.73
CA HIS A 779 -7.24 5.59 -1.76
C HIS A 779 -6.41 5.09 -0.57
N LYS A 780 -5.33 5.82 -0.21
CA LYS A 780 -4.50 5.44 0.96
C LYS A 780 -5.23 5.64 2.28
N ILE A 781 -6.04 6.69 2.39
CA ILE A 781 -6.87 6.95 3.58
C ILE A 781 -7.89 5.82 3.74
N VAL A 782 -8.66 5.53 2.70
CA VAL A 782 -9.64 4.43 2.69
C VAL A 782 -8.96 3.09 3.00
N ALA A 783 -7.78 2.82 2.43
CA ALA A 783 -7.03 1.61 2.72
C ALA A 783 -6.59 1.53 4.19
N LEU A 784 -6.10 2.63 4.77
CA LEU A 784 -5.72 2.66 6.18
C LEU A 784 -6.94 2.45 7.10
N THR A 785 -8.07 3.07 6.78
CA THR A 785 -9.33 2.85 7.50
C THR A 785 -9.78 1.38 7.39
N ALA A 786 -9.71 0.79 6.20
CA ALA A 786 -10.00 -0.63 5.98
C ALA A 786 -9.07 -1.53 6.80
N LEU A 787 -7.78 -1.20 6.92
CA LEU A 787 -6.83 -1.96 7.73
C LEU A 787 -7.22 -1.94 9.21
N VAL A 788 -7.61 -0.78 9.75
CA VAL A 788 -8.07 -0.65 11.14
C VAL A 788 -9.30 -1.54 11.39
N PHE A 789 -10.31 -1.47 10.52
CA PHE A 789 -11.49 -2.32 10.66
C PHE A 789 -11.19 -3.81 10.42
N THR A 790 -10.21 -4.14 9.57
CA THR A 790 -9.74 -5.53 9.42
C THR A 790 -9.16 -6.05 10.74
N MET A 791 -8.32 -5.26 11.44
CA MET A 791 -7.79 -5.67 12.74
C MET A 791 -8.90 -5.85 13.78
N ILE A 792 -9.84 -4.90 13.87
CA ILE A 792 -10.98 -4.99 14.79
C ILE A 792 -11.83 -6.22 14.48
N HIS A 793 -12.07 -6.50 13.20
CA HIS A 793 -12.84 -7.66 12.74
C HIS A 793 -12.14 -8.99 13.09
N THR A 794 -10.85 -9.11 12.80
CA THR A 794 -10.07 -10.33 13.10
C THR A 794 -9.95 -10.57 14.61
N ILE A 795 -9.63 -9.55 15.40
CA ILE A 795 -9.53 -9.68 16.87
C ILE A 795 -10.90 -9.98 17.48
N GLY A 796 -11.96 -9.33 17.01
CA GLY A 796 -13.30 -9.61 17.49
C GLY A 796 -13.74 -11.04 17.18
N HIS A 797 -13.42 -11.58 16.00
CA HIS A 797 -13.76 -12.98 15.68
C HIS A 797 -12.93 -13.99 16.46
N LEU A 798 -11.69 -13.64 16.84
CA LEU A 798 -10.88 -14.46 17.74
C LEU A 798 -11.53 -14.60 19.13
N LEU A 799 -12.02 -13.50 19.69
CA LEU A 799 -12.78 -13.51 20.94
C LEU A 799 -14.12 -14.24 20.80
N ASN A 800 -14.82 -14.03 19.68
CA ASN A 800 -16.07 -14.72 19.43
C ASN A 800 -15.86 -16.24 19.32
N PHE A 801 -14.82 -16.70 18.63
CA PHE A 801 -14.53 -18.14 18.53
C PHE A 801 -14.05 -18.73 19.85
N TYR A 802 -13.39 -17.95 20.72
CA TYR A 802 -13.17 -18.35 22.11
C TYR A 802 -14.51 -18.59 22.81
N HIS A 803 -15.42 -17.61 22.82
CA HIS A 803 -16.74 -17.76 23.43
C HIS A 803 -17.54 -18.93 22.84
N VAL A 804 -17.59 -19.08 21.53
CA VAL A 804 -18.30 -20.20 20.86
C VAL A 804 -17.70 -21.55 21.28
N SER A 805 -16.38 -21.64 21.46
CA SER A 805 -15.72 -22.89 21.87
C SER A 805 -15.95 -23.24 23.35
N THR A 806 -16.40 -22.29 24.17
CA THR A 806 -16.79 -22.56 25.57
C THR A 806 -18.27 -22.91 25.72
N GLN A 807 -19.06 -22.87 24.64
CA GLN A 807 -20.50 -23.12 24.71
C GLN A 807 -20.85 -24.60 24.51
N PRO A 808 -21.90 -25.10 25.18
CA PRO A 808 -22.42 -26.44 24.96
C PRO A 808 -23.08 -26.58 23.58
N LEU A 809 -23.21 -27.83 23.11
CA LEU A 809 -23.70 -28.13 21.76
C LEU A 809 -25.12 -27.61 21.48
N GLU A 810 -25.99 -27.59 22.48
CA GLU A 810 -27.36 -27.07 22.34
C GLU A 810 -27.36 -25.59 21.94
N HIS A 811 -26.51 -24.77 22.57
CA HIS A 811 -26.37 -23.36 22.22
C HIS A 811 -25.79 -23.18 20.80
N LEU A 812 -24.88 -24.07 20.39
CA LEU A 812 -24.28 -24.05 19.06
C LEU A 812 -25.27 -24.45 17.96
N ARG A 813 -26.23 -25.34 18.26
CA ARG A 813 -27.34 -25.66 17.35
C ARG A 813 -28.28 -24.46 17.15
N CYS A 814 -28.42 -23.60 18.15
CA CYS A 814 -29.14 -22.33 18.03
C CYS A 814 -28.36 -21.28 17.22
N LEU A 815 -27.02 -21.32 17.23
CA LEU A 815 -26.16 -20.38 16.51
C LEU A 815 -26.34 -20.45 14.99
N THR A 816 -26.34 -21.66 14.43
CA THR A 816 -26.45 -21.86 12.98
C THR A 816 -27.14 -23.16 12.65
N LYS A 817 -28.07 -23.11 11.69
CA LYS A 817 -28.71 -24.31 11.11
C LYS A 817 -27.87 -24.95 10.00
N GLU A 818 -26.84 -24.25 9.53
CA GLU A 818 -26.02 -24.65 8.38
C GLU A 818 -24.86 -25.57 8.78
N VAL A 819 -24.51 -25.63 10.07
CA VAL A 819 -23.50 -26.54 10.60
C VAL A 819 -24.20 -27.58 11.47
N GLN A 820 -24.15 -28.83 11.03
CA GLN A 820 -24.68 -29.96 11.80
C GLN A 820 -23.55 -30.59 12.61
N PHE A 821 -23.87 -30.92 13.86
CA PHE A 821 -22.97 -31.55 14.79
C PHE A 821 -23.58 -32.87 15.24
N ASP A 822 -22.79 -33.94 15.23
CA ASP A 822 -23.15 -35.20 15.84
C ASP A 822 -23.45 -34.98 17.33
N SER A 823 -24.37 -35.76 17.89
CA SER A 823 -24.87 -35.59 19.27
C SER A 823 -23.76 -35.58 20.33
N ASP A 824 -22.65 -36.28 20.07
CA ASP A 824 -21.51 -36.39 21.00
C ASP A 824 -20.30 -35.52 20.61
N SER A 825 -20.40 -34.78 19.49
CA SER A 825 -19.28 -33.98 19.00
C SER A 825 -19.08 -32.71 19.83
N LYS A 826 -17.83 -32.45 20.23
CA LYS A 826 -17.41 -31.23 20.93
C LYS A 826 -16.56 -30.37 19.99
N PRO A 827 -17.14 -29.38 19.30
CA PRO A 827 -16.40 -28.57 18.33
C PRO A 827 -15.38 -27.68 19.04
N THR A 828 -14.10 -28.02 18.87
CA THR A 828 -12.99 -27.28 19.46
C THR A 828 -12.70 -25.97 18.73
N PHE A 829 -11.90 -25.10 19.35
CA PHE A 829 -11.45 -23.85 18.71
C PHE A 829 -10.79 -24.07 17.33
N SER A 830 -10.03 -25.18 17.21
CA SER A 830 -9.38 -25.57 15.95
C SER A 830 -10.39 -25.85 14.83
N PHE A 831 -11.54 -26.43 15.15
CA PHE A 831 -12.62 -26.63 14.19
C PHE A 831 -13.16 -25.30 13.65
N TRP A 832 -13.37 -24.31 14.51
CA TRP A 832 -13.89 -23.01 14.09
C TRP A 832 -12.94 -22.25 13.16
N ILE A 833 -11.63 -22.34 13.38
CA ILE A 833 -10.64 -21.65 12.54
C ILE A 833 -10.27 -22.43 11.28
N PHE A 834 -10.05 -23.74 11.38
CA PHE A 834 -9.50 -24.54 10.27
C PHE A 834 -10.53 -25.47 9.62
N GLY A 835 -11.60 -25.81 10.33
CA GLY A 835 -12.70 -26.64 9.82
C GLY A 835 -13.81 -25.84 9.12
N THR A 836 -13.94 -24.55 9.40
CA THR A 836 -14.96 -23.70 8.75
C THR A 836 -14.43 -22.90 7.58
N VAL A 837 -15.26 -22.73 6.53
CA VAL A 837 -14.95 -21.88 5.38
C VAL A 837 -14.67 -20.44 5.82
N THR A 838 -15.45 -19.91 6.76
CA THR A 838 -15.28 -18.57 7.34
C THR A 838 -13.92 -18.40 8.01
N GLY A 839 -13.49 -19.38 8.80
CA GLY A 839 -12.20 -19.35 9.50
C GLY A 839 -11.01 -19.39 8.53
N VAL A 840 -10.99 -20.38 7.64
CA VAL A 840 -9.89 -20.60 6.69
C VAL A 840 -9.72 -19.40 5.76
N THR A 841 -10.81 -18.93 5.17
CA THR A 841 -10.78 -17.75 4.29
C THR A 841 -10.37 -16.49 5.05
N GLY A 842 -10.78 -16.33 6.31
CA GLY A 842 -10.38 -15.20 7.16
C GLY A 842 -8.87 -15.14 7.42
N VAL A 843 -8.24 -16.28 7.71
CA VAL A 843 -6.78 -16.38 7.90
C VAL A 843 -6.03 -16.03 6.61
N ILE A 844 -6.48 -16.57 5.47
CA ILE A 844 -5.87 -16.27 4.17
C ILE A 844 -6.04 -14.79 3.80
N LEU A 845 -7.22 -14.21 4.04
CA LEU A 845 -7.49 -12.79 3.79
C LEU A 845 -6.59 -11.89 4.65
N PHE A 846 -6.43 -12.19 5.94
CA PHE A 846 -5.53 -11.45 6.82
C PHE A 846 -4.09 -11.47 6.31
N LEU A 847 -3.59 -12.65 5.92
CA LEU A 847 -2.25 -12.81 5.33
C LEU A 847 -2.09 -11.98 4.04
N LEU A 848 -3.07 -12.01 3.14
CA LEU A 848 -3.06 -11.22 1.90
C LEU A 848 -3.04 -9.72 2.17
N VAL A 849 -3.86 -9.24 3.11
CA VAL A 849 -3.87 -7.83 3.54
C VAL A 849 -2.48 -7.45 4.06
N CYS A 850 -1.88 -8.24 4.96
CA CYS A 850 -0.53 -7.97 5.47
C CYS A 850 0.51 -7.87 4.34
N ILE A 851 0.50 -8.79 3.38
CA ILE A 851 1.40 -8.78 2.20
C ILE A 851 1.22 -7.51 1.38
N ILE A 852 -0.03 -7.17 1.03
CA ILE A 852 -0.32 -5.99 0.21
C ILE A 852 0.14 -4.71 0.91
N PHE A 853 -0.19 -4.52 2.19
CA PHE A 853 0.15 -3.29 2.92
C PHE A 853 1.65 -3.12 3.15
N ILE A 854 2.34 -4.20 3.52
CA ILE A 854 3.79 -4.15 3.79
C ILE A 854 4.57 -3.83 2.51
N PHE A 855 4.25 -4.48 1.38
CA PHE A 855 4.93 -4.18 0.12
C PHE A 855 4.50 -2.83 -0.49
N ALA A 856 3.31 -2.33 -0.15
CA ALA A 856 2.86 -0.98 -0.49
C ALA A 856 3.53 0.12 0.34
N HIS A 857 4.23 -0.22 1.43
CA HIS A 857 4.90 0.74 2.29
C HIS A 857 5.90 1.61 1.49
N PRO A 858 5.94 2.95 1.66
CA PRO A 858 6.70 3.87 0.80
C PRO A 858 8.19 3.50 0.65
N LYS A 859 8.85 3.09 1.75
CA LYS A 859 10.27 2.69 1.74
C LYS A 859 10.53 1.43 0.90
N ILE A 860 9.63 0.45 0.92
CA ILE A 860 9.76 -0.81 0.18
C ILE A 860 9.43 -0.57 -1.28
N ARG A 861 8.31 0.12 -1.55
CA ARG A 861 7.87 0.49 -2.90
C ARG A 861 8.94 1.22 -3.71
N GLN A 862 9.66 2.18 -3.10
CA GLN A 862 10.73 2.92 -3.76
C GLN A 862 11.91 2.04 -4.19
N LYS A 863 12.25 1.01 -3.39
CA LYS A 863 13.42 0.15 -3.63
C LYS A 863 13.09 -1.09 -4.48
N ALA A 864 11.86 -1.61 -4.36
CA ALA A 864 11.42 -2.88 -4.93
C ALA A 864 10.08 -2.75 -5.69
N TYR A 865 9.94 -1.75 -6.55
CA TYR A 865 8.69 -1.42 -7.27
C TYR A 865 8.05 -2.60 -8.02
N SER A 866 8.86 -3.48 -8.64
CA SER A 866 8.34 -4.66 -9.34
C SER A 866 7.59 -5.62 -8.41
N TYR A 867 8.11 -5.85 -7.20
CA TYR A 867 7.46 -6.72 -6.21
C TYR A 867 6.24 -6.05 -5.59
N PHE A 868 6.29 -4.73 -5.41
CA PHE A 868 5.10 -3.96 -5.04
C PHE A 868 3.95 -4.21 -6.04
N TRP A 869 4.20 -4.12 -7.35
CA TRP A 869 3.13 -4.33 -8.33
C TRP A 869 2.58 -5.77 -8.30
N THR A 870 3.47 -6.76 -8.23
CA THR A 870 3.07 -8.18 -8.13
C THR A 870 2.24 -8.46 -6.88
N THR A 871 2.71 -8.02 -5.71
CA THR A 871 1.99 -8.23 -4.44
C THR A 871 0.70 -7.44 -4.38
N HIS A 872 0.68 -6.20 -4.89
CA HIS A 872 -0.53 -5.40 -4.94
C HIS A 872 -1.59 -6.04 -5.86
N SER A 873 -1.21 -6.70 -6.96
CA SER A 873 -2.14 -7.41 -7.85
C SER A 873 -2.91 -8.57 -7.19
N LEU A 874 -2.47 -9.03 -6.00
CA LEU A 874 -3.21 -9.99 -5.18
C LEU A 874 -4.57 -9.46 -4.70
N TYR A 875 -4.89 -8.19 -4.92
CA TYR A 875 -6.23 -7.65 -4.66
C TYR A 875 -7.33 -8.45 -5.39
N VAL A 876 -7.05 -9.04 -6.55
CA VAL A 876 -8.03 -9.89 -7.27
C VAL A 876 -8.39 -11.11 -6.42
N LEU A 877 -7.38 -11.78 -5.87
CA LEU A 877 -7.57 -12.92 -4.96
C LEU A 877 -8.26 -12.49 -3.65
N LEU A 878 -7.92 -11.31 -3.12
CA LEU A 878 -8.57 -10.72 -1.95
C LEU A 878 -10.09 -10.57 -2.16
N TYR A 879 -10.55 -10.05 -3.30
CA TYR A 879 -11.99 -9.88 -3.57
C TYR A 879 -12.71 -11.21 -3.77
N VAL A 880 -12.09 -12.16 -4.48
CA VAL A 880 -12.64 -13.52 -4.66
C VAL A 880 -12.83 -14.19 -3.30
N LEU A 881 -11.81 -14.17 -2.45
CA LEU A 881 -11.91 -14.75 -1.10
C LEU A 881 -12.90 -14.00 -0.21
N SER A 882 -13.03 -12.68 -0.37
CA SER A 882 -14.00 -11.87 0.39
C SER A 882 -15.46 -12.21 0.02
N LEU A 883 -15.74 -12.62 -1.22
CA LEU A 883 -17.05 -13.14 -1.63
C LEU A 883 -17.33 -14.52 -1.00
N PHE A 884 -16.33 -15.40 -0.94
CA PHE A 884 -16.47 -16.70 -0.29
C PHE A 884 -16.51 -16.63 1.24
N HIS A 885 -15.86 -15.65 1.85
CA HIS A 885 -15.72 -15.53 3.30
C HIS A 885 -17.06 -15.48 4.04
N GLY A 886 -18.07 -14.83 3.47
CA GLY A 886 -19.42 -14.75 4.05
C GLY A 886 -20.38 -15.88 3.65
N LEU A 887 -19.96 -16.83 2.81
CA LEU A 887 -20.87 -17.77 2.15
C LEU A 887 -21.48 -18.81 3.11
N ALA A 888 -20.74 -19.20 4.16
CA ALA A 888 -21.19 -20.18 5.15
C ALA A 888 -22.28 -19.67 6.11
N LYS A 889 -22.70 -18.40 5.98
CA LYS A 889 -23.81 -17.77 6.74
C LYS A 889 -23.74 -17.91 8.27
N LEU A 890 -22.55 -18.12 8.84
CA LEU A 890 -22.38 -18.45 10.26
C LEU A 890 -23.05 -17.46 11.24
N THR A 891 -23.08 -16.17 10.90
CA THR A 891 -23.67 -15.10 11.72
C THR A 891 -24.79 -14.33 11.00
N GLY A 892 -25.17 -14.77 9.79
CA GLY A 892 -26.15 -14.12 8.93
C GLY A 892 -25.76 -14.10 7.45
N THR A 893 -26.69 -13.62 6.62
CA THR A 893 -26.58 -13.62 5.15
C THR A 893 -25.39 -12.78 4.65
N PRO A 894 -24.66 -13.23 3.60
CA PRO A 894 -23.57 -12.46 3.00
C PRO A 894 -24.10 -11.18 2.32
N ARG A 895 -23.53 -10.03 2.69
CA ARG A 895 -23.89 -8.72 2.11
C ARG A 895 -22.77 -8.04 1.34
N PHE A 896 -21.55 -8.61 1.34
CA PHE A 896 -20.40 -8.01 0.67
C PHE A 896 -20.64 -7.79 -0.84
N TRP A 897 -21.30 -8.74 -1.51
CA TRP A 897 -21.61 -8.67 -2.94
C TRP A 897 -22.45 -7.44 -3.32
N ILE A 898 -23.33 -6.97 -2.42
CA ILE A 898 -24.18 -5.79 -2.62
C ILE A 898 -23.31 -4.53 -2.74
N PHE A 899 -22.30 -4.40 -1.88
CA PHE A 899 -21.35 -3.28 -1.93
C PHE A 899 -20.39 -3.40 -3.12
N PHE A 900 -20.00 -4.63 -3.46
CA PHE A 900 -18.94 -4.90 -4.42
C PHE A 900 -19.36 -4.78 -5.89
N ILE A 901 -20.58 -5.23 -6.25
CA ILE A 901 -20.95 -5.45 -7.66
C ILE A 901 -20.92 -4.17 -8.51
N GLY A 902 -21.47 -3.07 -8.01
CA GLY A 902 -21.47 -1.77 -8.72
C GLY A 902 -20.05 -1.25 -8.97
N PRO A 903 -19.23 -1.05 -7.93
CA PRO A 903 -17.82 -0.67 -8.06
C PRO A 903 -16.99 -1.62 -8.94
N ALA A 904 -17.22 -2.93 -8.87
CA ALA A 904 -16.51 -3.92 -9.67
C ALA A 904 -16.80 -3.77 -11.16
N ILE A 905 -18.07 -3.58 -11.54
CA ILE A 905 -18.48 -3.37 -12.94
C ILE A 905 -17.82 -2.09 -13.49
N VAL A 906 -17.89 -0.99 -12.74
CA VAL A 906 -17.28 0.29 -13.13
C VAL A 906 -15.77 0.15 -13.32
N PHE A 907 -15.10 -0.53 -12.40
CA PHE A 907 -13.66 -0.77 -12.49
C PHE A 907 -13.28 -1.67 -13.66
N ALA A 908 -14.08 -2.70 -13.96
CA ALA A 908 -13.86 -3.58 -15.10
C ALA A 908 -13.92 -2.81 -16.43
N PHE A 909 -14.95 -1.97 -16.61
CA PHE A 909 -15.05 -1.10 -17.79
C PHE A 909 -13.88 -0.13 -17.91
N ASP A 910 -13.47 0.51 -16.81
CA ASP A 910 -12.30 1.40 -16.79
C ASP A 910 -11.02 0.66 -17.22
N LYS A 911 -10.84 -0.59 -16.78
CA LYS A 911 -9.67 -1.40 -17.16
C LYS A 911 -9.71 -1.87 -18.61
N VAL A 912 -10.86 -2.22 -19.15
CA VAL A 912 -11.01 -2.58 -20.57
C VAL A 912 -10.57 -1.41 -21.45
N ILE A 913 -11.01 -0.18 -21.14
CA ILE A 913 -10.61 1.04 -21.87
C ILE A 913 -9.09 1.25 -21.77
N SER A 914 -8.49 1.11 -20.58
CA SER A 914 -7.04 1.24 -20.41
C SER A 914 -6.21 0.15 -21.08
N LEU A 915 -6.75 -1.05 -21.30
CA LEU A 915 -6.04 -2.14 -21.97
C LEU A 915 -5.88 -1.89 -23.47
N GLN A 916 -6.85 -1.23 -24.10
CA GLN A 916 -6.80 -0.90 -25.53
C GLN A 916 -5.61 0.02 -25.86
N THR A 917 -5.33 1.02 -25.04
CA THR A 917 -4.21 1.96 -25.26
C THR A 917 -2.84 1.32 -25.01
N LYS A 918 -2.75 0.40 -24.04
CA LYS A 918 -1.50 -0.27 -23.66
C LYS A 918 -0.93 -1.22 -24.72
N LEU A 919 -1.81 -1.77 -25.57
CA LEU A 919 -1.41 -2.72 -26.63
C LEU A 919 -0.98 -2.03 -27.92
N MET A 920 -1.10 -0.70 -28.01
CA MET A 920 -0.79 0.04 -29.22
C MET A 920 0.72 0.29 -29.37
N GLU A 921 1.26 -0.01 -30.55
CA GLU A 921 2.67 0.23 -30.90
C GLU A 921 2.82 1.52 -31.70
N LEU A 922 3.75 2.37 -31.27
CA LEU A 922 4.03 3.69 -31.85
C LEU A 922 5.39 3.69 -32.54
N GLU A 923 5.48 4.44 -33.62
CA GLU A 923 6.70 4.60 -34.40
C GLU A 923 7.52 5.81 -33.92
N ILE A 924 8.84 5.65 -33.88
CA ILE A 924 9.77 6.73 -33.57
C ILE A 924 10.03 7.49 -34.86
N LEU A 925 9.78 8.81 -34.84
CA LEU A 925 9.95 9.68 -36.00
C LEU A 925 11.37 10.25 -36.06
N GLU A 926 11.89 10.74 -34.93
CA GLU A 926 13.17 11.44 -34.87
C GLU A 926 13.83 11.25 -33.51
N THR A 927 15.16 11.06 -33.49
CA THR A 927 15.95 10.99 -32.24
C THR A 927 17.20 11.85 -32.33
N GLU A 928 17.41 12.70 -31.33
CA GLU A 928 18.55 13.62 -31.27
C GLU A 928 19.37 13.39 -30.00
N LEU A 929 20.70 13.27 -30.14
CA LEU A 929 21.63 13.14 -29.02
C LEU A 929 22.14 14.52 -28.60
N LEU A 930 21.57 15.03 -27.53
CA LEU A 930 21.91 16.34 -26.99
C LEU A 930 23.16 16.26 -26.08
N PRO A 931 23.88 17.38 -25.88
CA PRO A 931 24.96 17.50 -24.90
C PRO A 931 24.51 17.11 -23.48
N SER A 932 25.48 16.88 -22.59
CA SER A 932 25.21 16.50 -21.18
C SER A 932 24.33 15.26 -21.02
N ASP A 933 24.54 14.24 -21.85
CA ASP A 933 23.91 12.91 -21.73
C ASP A 933 22.37 12.89 -21.79
N VAL A 934 21.75 13.78 -22.59
CA VAL A 934 20.30 13.84 -22.80
C VAL A 934 19.92 13.37 -24.21
N THR A 935 18.87 12.57 -24.33
CA THR A 935 18.37 12.04 -25.62
C THR A 935 16.94 12.54 -25.84
N LYS A 936 16.69 13.24 -26.95
CA LYS A 936 15.36 13.67 -27.36
C LYS A 936 14.77 12.62 -28.28
N VAL A 937 13.55 12.17 -27.98
CA VAL A 937 12.84 11.15 -28.76
C VAL A 937 11.48 11.71 -29.16
N LYS A 938 11.25 11.84 -30.48
CA LYS A 938 9.95 12.19 -31.06
C LYS A 938 9.30 10.95 -31.65
N PHE A 939 8.01 10.74 -31.37
CA PHE A 939 7.26 9.58 -31.83
C PHE A 939 5.82 9.96 -32.20
N SER A 940 5.18 9.10 -32.99
CA SER A 940 3.83 9.34 -33.53
C SER A 940 2.78 9.48 -32.43
N ARG A 941 1.86 10.44 -32.57
CA ARG A 941 0.72 10.63 -31.67
C ARG A 941 -0.46 9.74 -32.08
N PRO A 942 -1.06 8.95 -31.16
CA PRO A 942 -2.31 8.23 -31.45
C PRO A 942 -3.47 9.19 -31.70
N ALA A 943 -4.36 8.88 -32.66
CA ALA A 943 -5.51 9.73 -33.00
C ALA A 943 -6.42 10.07 -31.79
N ASN A 944 -6.66 9.10 -30.90
CA ASN A 944 -7.49 9.27 -29.72
C ASN A 944 -6.71 9.72 -28.47
N PHE A 945 -5.43 10.07 -28.60
CA PHE A 945 -4.60 10.45 -27.46
C PHE A 945 -4.73 11.94 -27.15
N LYS A 946 -5.64 12.24 -26.23
CA LYS A 946 -5.77 13.55 -25.61
C LYS A 946 -4.93 13.59 -24.34
N TYR A 947 -4.04 14.57 -24.25
CA TYR A 947 -3.25 14.84 -23.07
C TYR A 947 -3.19 16.35 -22.83
N LEU A 948 -2.81 16.71 -21.62
CA LEU A 948 -2.67 18.09 -21.17
C LEU A 948 -1.20 18.41 -20.84
N SER A 949 -0.84 19.68 -20.87
CA SER A 949 0.55 20.15 -20.72
C SER A 949 1.23 19.77 -19.40
N GLY A 950 2.41 19.16 -19.46
CA GLY A 950 3.11 18.69 -18.25
C GLY A 950 2.62 17.34 -17.70
N GLN A 951 1.68 16.67 -18.37
CA GLN A 951 1.44 15.24 -18.13
C GLN A 951 2.66 14.39 -18.53
N TRP A 952 2.78 13.22 -17.92
CA TRP A 952 3.82 12.26 -18.20
C TRP A 952 3.23 10.94 -18.67
N VAL A 953 4.03 10.16 -19.37
CA VAL A 953 3.66 8.86 -19.93
C VAL A 953 4.65 7.81 -19.46
N ARG A 954 4.24 6.55 -19.50
CA ARG A 954 5.19 5.44 -19.38
C ARG A 954 5.52 4.91 -20.75
N LEU A 955 6.81 4.86 -21.05
CA LEU A 955 7.31 4.41 -22.33
C LEU A 955 8.04 3.08 -22.14
N CYS A 956 7.77 2.14 -23.04
CA CYS A 956 8.50 0.88 -23.15
C CYS A 956 9.03 0.75 -24.58
N CYS A 957 10.31 0.43 -24.73
CA CYS A 957 10.93 0.18 -26.04
C CYS A 957 10.97 -1.33 -26.29
N THR A 958 10.33 -1.79 -27.37
CA THR A 958 10.15 -3.21 -27.68
C THR A 958 11.48 -3.93 -27.93
N ALA A 959 12.48 -3.24 -28.47
CA ALA A 959 13.80 -3.80 -28.78
C ALA A 959 14.65 -4.18 -27.56
N PHE A 960 14.35 -3.67 -26.36
CA PHE A 960 15.14 -3.97 -25.17
C PHE A 960 14.52 -5.05 -24.28
N ARG A 961 13.29 -4.81 -23.83
CA ARG A 961 12.49 -5.70 -22.98
C ARG A 961 11.02 -5.30 -23.07
N MET A 962 10.22 -6.16 -23.69
CA MET A 962 8.77 -6.02 -23.67
C MET A 962 8.26 -6.14 -22.22
N GLY A 963 7.78 -5.03 -21.65
CA GLY A 963 7.25 -4.96 -20.28
C GLY A 963 8.05 -4.12 -19.28
N GLU A 964 9.20 -3.57 -19.66
CA GLU A 964 9.93 -2.60 -18.81
C GLU A 964 9.51 -1.16 -19.17
N TYR A 965 8.58 -0.61 -18.39
CA TYR A 965 8.02 0.73 -18.57
C TYR A 965 8.76 1.77 -17.71
N HIS A 966 9.09 2.92 -18.31
CA HIS A 966 9.75 4.05 -17.63
C HIS A 966 8.88 5.31 -17.72
N SER A 967 8.67 5.98 -16.60
CA SER A 967 7.92 7.24 -16.53
C SER A 967 8.75 8.40 -17.08
N LEU A 968 8.22 9.12 -18.08
CA LEU A 968 8.86 10.24 -18.75
C LEU A 968 7.82 11.34 -19.03
N THR A 969 8.17 12.58 -18.72
CA THR A 969 7.30 13.75 -18.96
C THR A 969 7.23 14.09 -20.44
N LEU A 970 6.03 14.38 -20.95
CA LEU A 970 5.85 14.88 -22.31
C LEU A 970 6.33 16.32 -22.39
N THR A 971 7.31 16.57 -23.26
CA THR A 971 7.85 17.91 -23.51
C THR A 971 7.14 18.62 -24.66
N SER A 972 6.42 17.89 -25.51
CA SER A 972 5.58 18.43 -26.59
C SER A 972 4.30 19.06 -26.03
N ALA A 973 3.82 20.13 -26.64
CA ALA A 973 2.55 20.76 -26.27
C ALA A 973 1.33 20.00 -26.85
N PRO A 974 0.16 20.01 -26.19
CA PRO A 974 -1.04 19.26 -26.61
C PRO A 974 -1.57 19.55 -28.00
N HIS A 975 -1.21 20.70 -28.60
CA HIS A 975 -1.58 21.07 -29.96
C HIS A 975 -0.65 20.47 -31.04
N GLU A 976 0.49 19.90 -30.66
CA GLU A 976 1.41 19.26 -31.59
C GLU A 976 0.89 17.89 -32.07
N ASN A 977 1.15 17.57 -33.34
CA ASN A 977 0.78 16.29 -33.96
C ASN A 977 1.75 15.14 -33.59
N VAL A 978 2.84 15.46 -32.90
CA VAL A 978 3.88 14.50 -32.48
C VAL A 978 4.06 14.57 -30.97
N LEU A 979 4.51 13.46 -30.36
CA LEU A 979 4.84 13.42 -28.95
C LEU A 979 6.36 13.43 -28.79
N SER A 980 6.87 14.24 -27.87
CA SER A 980 8.31 14.32 -27.58
C SER A 980 8.62 14.11 -26.10
N VAL A 981 9.76 13.44 -25.84
CA VAL A 981 10.31 13.27 -24.49
C VAL A 981 11.82 13.53 -24.48
N HIS A 982 12.32 14.12 -23.38
CA HIS A 982 13.74 14.33 -23.14
C HIS A 982 14.23 13.37 -22.04
N VAL A 983 15.08 12.42 -22.42
CA VAL A 983 15.51 11.31 -21.58
C VAL A 983 16.96 11.51 -21.13
N LYS A 984 17.16 11.74 -19.83
CA LYS A 984 18.50 11.82 -19.23
C LYS A 984 19.10 10.43 -19.01
N ALA A 985 20.35 10.21 -19.45
CA ALA A 985 21.02 8.92 -19.33
C ALA A 985 21.58 8.66 -17.91
N THR A 986 20.72 8.22 -16.99
CA THR A 986 21.11 7.92 -15.59
C THR A 986 21.15 6.43 -15.26
N GLY A 987 20.37 5.61 -15.96
CA GLY A 987 20.19 4.19 -15.68
C GLY A 987 20.57 3.27 -16.84
N PRO A 988 20.58 1.94 -16.61
CA PRO A 988 20.93 0.97 -17.65
C PRO A 988 19.99 0.99 -18.86
N TRP A 989 18.69 1.27 -18.66
CA TRP A 989 17.71 1.35 -19.75
C TRP A 989 17.89 2.64 -20.56
N THR A 990 18.05 3.79 -19.90
CA THR A 990 18.27 5.08 -20.59
C THR A 990 19.60 5.11 -21.34
N TRP A 991 20.64 4.48 -20.80
CA TRP A 991 21.91 4.29 -21.51
C TRP A 991 21.79 3.36 -22.70
N LYS A 992 20.98 2.29 -22.63
CA LYS A 992 20.70 1.44 -23.78
C LYS A 992 19.96 2.19 -24.88
N LEU A 993 18.96 2.99 -24.50
CA LEU A 993 18.23 3.86 -25.42
C LEU A 993 19.19 4.83 -26.12
N ARG A 994 20.01 5.56 -25.36
CA ARG A 994 21.01 6.48 -25.90
C ARG A 994 22.02 5.77 -26.83
N ASN A 995 22.58 4.64 -26.38
CA ASN A 995 23.57 3.89 -27.14
C ASN A 995 23.00 3.26 -28.41
N PHE A 996 21.71 2.93 -28.44
CA PHE A 996 21.07 2.38 -29.64
C PHE A 996 21.04 3.42 -30.78
N PHE A 997 20.76 4.68 -30.44
CA PHE A 997 20.71 5.81 -31.37
C PHE A 997 22.05 6.56 -31.51
N ASP A 998 23.13 6.04 -30.92
CA ASP A 998 24.48 6.56 -31.16
C ASP A 998 24.85 6.37 -32.65
N PRO A 999 25.32 7.40 -33.37
CA PRO A 999 25.73 7.30 -34.77
C PRO A 999 26.68 6.13 -35.04
N ASN A 1000 27.53 5.77 -34.06
CA ASN A 1000 28.47 4.65 -34.17
C ASN A 1000 27.76 3.27 -34.07
N ASN A 1001 26.56 3.23 -33.49
CA ASN A 1001 25.78 2.01 -33.26
C ASN A 1001 24.56 1.88 -34.19
N PHE A 1002 24.01 2.98 -34.68
CA PHE A 1002 22.81 3.03 -35.53
C PHE A 1002 23.10 2.54 -36.94
N HIS A 1003 22.31 1.58 -37.44
CA HIS A 1003 22.33 1.14 -38.84
C HIS A 1003 21.03 1.61 -39.51
N PRO A 1004 21.09 2.42 -40.58
CA PRO A 1004 19.88 2.90 -41.25
C PRO A 1004 19.03 1.79 -41.89
N GLU A 1005 19.60 0.61 -42.11
CA GLU A 1005 18.92 -0.56 -42.70
C GLU A 1005 18.13 -1.41 -41.67
N LEU A 1006 18.30 -1.19 -40.37
CA LEU A 1006 17.57 -1.92 -39.34
C LEU A 1006 16.25 -1.21 -38.99
N PRO A 1007 15.13 -1.95 -38.82
CA PRO A 1007 13.85 -1.35 -38.46
C PRO A 1007 13.96 -0.61 -37.11
N LEU A 1008 13.46 0.62 -37.08
CA LEU A 1008 13.42 1.45 -35.88
C LEU A 1008 12.64 0.72 -34.76
N PRO A 1009 13.12 0.80 -33.50
CA PRO A 1009 12.45 0.14 -32.41
C PRO A 1009 11.12 0.83 -32.13
N LYS A 1010 10.06 0.03 -31.99
CA LYS A 1010 8.73 0.55 -31.66
C LYS A 1010 8.61 0.87 -30.17
N ILE A 1011 7.78 1.85 -29.85
CA ILE A 1011 7.49 2.26 -28.47
C ILE A 1011 6.06 1.87 -28.12
N ARG A 1012 5.85 1.32 -26.92
CA ARG A 1012 4.52 1.20 -26.31
C ARG A 1012 4.34 2.27 -25.26
N LEU A 1013 3.16 2.87 -25.25
CA LEU A 1013 2.83 3.99 -24.39
C LEU A 1013 1.70 3.61 -23.44
N GLU A 1014 1.87 3.98 -22.17
CA GLU A 1014 0.83 3.91 -21.14
C GLU A 1014 0.63 5.32 -20.59
N GLY A 1015 -0.62 5.78 -20.49
CA GLY A 1015 -0.94 7.14 -20.03
C GLY A 1015 -1.98 7.81 -20.93
N PRO A 1016 -2.17 9.14 -20.80
CA PRO A 1016 -1.38 10.06 -20.01
C PRO A 1016 -1.61 9.94 -18.49
N PHE A 1017 -0.56 10.17 -17.71
CA PHE A 1017 -0.58 10.18 -16.26
C PHE A 1017 -0.20 11.56 -15.73
N GLY A 1018 -0.68 11.90 -14.53
CA GLY A 1018 -0.54 13.25 -14.00
C GLY A 1018 -1.57 14.22 -14.59
N GLY A 1019 -1.39 15.52 -14.33
CA GLY A 1019 -2.34 16.58 -14.71
C GLY A 1019 -3.14 17.16 -13.54
N GLY A 1020 -2.76 16.84 -12.31
CA GLY A 1020 -3.44 17.26 -11.08
C GLY A 1020 -3.17 18.70 -10.67
N ASN A 1021 -3.19 19.67 -11.61
CA ASN A 1021 -3.61 21.07 -11.45
C ASN A 1021 -2.82 22.01 -12.38
N GLN A 1022 -3.15 21.99 -13.68
CA GLN A 1022 -2.78 23.08 -14.60
C GLN A 1022 -3.63 24.33 -14.37
N ASP A 1023 -3.93 24.64 -13.12
CA ASP A 1023 -4.91 25.67 -12.77
C ASP A 1023 -4.39 27.09 -13.04
N TRP A 1024 -3.22 27.25 -13.66
CA TRP A 1024 -2.63 28.53 -14.01
C TRP A 1024 -3.54 29.39 -14.89
N TYR A 1025 -4.34 28.78 -15.78
CA TYR A 1025 -5.32 29.51 -16.60
C TYR A 1025 -6.48 30.12 -15.78
N LYS A 1026 -6.71 29.64 -14.54
CA LYS A 1026 -7.77 30.16 -13.65
C LYS A 1026 -7.37 31.46 -12.95
N TYR A 1027 -6.08 31.79 -12.94
CA TYR A 1027 -5.56 32.95 -12.26
C TYR A 1027 -5.23 34.03 -13.27
N GLU A 1028 -5.55 35.29 -12.96
CA GLU A 1028 -5.11 36.41 -13.79
C GLU A 1028 -3.58 36.55 -13.82
N ILE A 1029 -2.93 36.10 -12.75
CA ILE A 1029 -1.49 36.11 -12.62
C ILE A 1029 -1.04 34.77 -12.06
N ALA A 1030 -0.09 34.14 -12.75
CA ALA A 1030 0.50 32.88 -12.35
C ALA A 1030 2.02 33.03 -12.16
N VAL A 1031 2.53 32.48 -11.07
CA VAL A 1031 3.96 32.36 -10.78
C VAL A 1031 4.33 30.89 -10.92
N MET A 1032 5.09 30.55 -11.94
CA MET A 1032 5.53 29.18 -12.25
C MET A 1032 6.98 29.01 -11.84
N ILE A 1033 7.29 28.07 -10.96
CA ILE A 1033 8.63 27.90 -10.38
C ILE A 1033 9.15 26.50 -10.68
N GLY A 1034 10.11 26.41 -11.60
CA GLY A 1034 10.78 25.15 -11.97
C GLY A 1034 12.09 24.98 -11.21
N GLY A 1035 12.24 23.88 -10.47
CA GLY A 1035 13.43 23.54 -9.68
C GLY A 1035 14.14 22.29 -10.20
N GLY A 1036 15.36 22.42 -10.73
CA GLY A 1036 16.15 21.29 -11.23
C GLY A 1036 15.39 20.43 -12.26
N ILE A 1037 15.22 19.12 -12.00
CA ILE A 1037 14.44 18.22 -12.89
C ILE A 1037 12.96 18.59 -13.02
N GLY A 1038 12.41 19.36 -12.07
CA GLY A 1038 11.02 19.81 -12.10
C GLY A 1038 10.73 20.85 -13.19
N VAL A 1039 11.73 21.24 -13.98
CA VAL A 1039 11.57 22.18 -15.10
C VAL A 1039 11.02 21.54 -16.37
N THR A 1040 11.25 20.23 -16.57
CA THR A 1040 10.88 19.50 -17.80
C THR A 1040 9.39 19.63 -18.18
N PRO A 1041 8.41 19.57 -17.25
CA PRO A 1041 6.99 19.77 -17.56
C PRO A 1041 6.67 21.18 -18.07
N TYR A 1042 7.40 22.20 -17.60
CA TYR A 1042 7.18 23.58 -18.04
C TYR A 1042 7.54 23.80 -19.50
N ALA A 1043 8.32 22.92 -20.14
CA ALA A 1043 8.55 22.97 -21.59
C ALA A 1043 7.24 22.85 -22.38
N SER A 1044 6.37 21.94 -21.96
CA SER A 1044 5.04 21.72 -22.56
C SER A 1044 4.07 22.83 -22.16
N ILE A 1045 4.07 23.23 -20.87
CA ILE A 1045 3.18 24.27 -20.33
C ILE A 1045 3.44 25.64 -20.97
N LEU A 1046 4.70 26.06 -21.09
CA LEU A 1046 5.05 27.37 -21.64
C LEU A 1046 4.75 27.45 -23.15
N ASN A 1047 5.01 26.39 -23.91
CA ASN A 1047 4.63 26.33 -25.32
C ASN A 1047 3.11 26.38 -25.51
N ASP A 1048 2.36 25.67 -24.66
CA ASP A 1048 0.89 25.67 -24.70
C ASP A 1048 0.29 27.03 -24.28
N LEU A 1049 0.88 27.69 -23.28
CA LEU A 1049 0.53 29.05 -22.85
C LEU A 1049 0.63 30.04 -24.01
N VAL A 1050 1.80 30.11 -24.65
CA VAL A 1050 2.06 31.07 -25.74
C VAL A 1050 1.26 30.75 -27.00
N PHE A 1051 1.04 29.47 -27.30
CA PHE A 1051 0.14 29.07 -28.38
C PHE A 1051 -1.31 29.49 -28.09
N GLY A 1052 -1.75 29.31 -26.83
CA GLY A 1052 -3.10 29.67 -26.39
C GLY A 1052 -3.39 31.17 -26.48
N THR A 1053 -2.40 32.02 -26.16
CA THR A 1053 -2.54 33.48 -26.26
C THR A 1053 -2.46 33.98 -27.70
N SER A 1054 -1.56 33.44 -28.53
CA SER A 1054 -1.38 33.85 -29.92
C SER A 1054 -2.52 33.47 -30.86
N THR A 1055 -3.21 32.36 -30.62
CA THR A 1055 -4.28 31.86 -31.50
C THR A 1055 -5.69 32.26 -31.08
N HIS A 1056 -5.85 33.07 -30.02
CA HIS A 1056 -7.13 33.39 -29.38
C HIS A 1056 -8.03 32.17 -29.09
N ARG A 1057 -7.48 30.95 -29.09
CA ARG A 1057 -8.21 29.68 -28.87
C ARG A 1057 -8.92 29.65 -27.52
N TYR A 1058 -8.44 30.47 -26.62
CA TYR A 1058 -9.05 30.77 -25.34
C TYR A 1058 -9.37 32.27 -25.27
N SER A 1059 -10.39 32.73 -26.00
CA SER A 1059 -10.89 34.12 -26.00
C SER A 1059 -11.46 34.62 -24.65
N GLY A 1060 -11.10 33.95 -23.54
CA GLY A 1060 -11.43 34.27 -22.15
C GLY A 1060 -10.43 33.73 -21.12
N VAL A 1061 -9.13 33.54 -21.46
CA VAL A 1061 -8.11 33.21 -20.42
C VAL A 1061 -8.03 34.38 -19.45
N ALA A 1062 -8.23 34.10 -18.15
CA ALA A 1062 -8.05 35.10 -17.11
C ALA A 1062 -6.58 35.57 -17.03
N CYS A 1063 -5.64 34.66 -17.27
CA CYS A 1063 -4.20 34.85 -17.16
C CYS A 1063 -3.65 35.91 -18.12
N LYS A 1064 -3.36 37.09 -17.58
CA LYS A 1064 -2.78 38.24 -18.26
C LYS A 1064 -1.25 38.27 -18.19
N LYS A 1065 -0.66 37.69 -17.13
CA LYS A 1065 0.80 37.71 -16.91
C LYS A 1065 1.27 36.43 -16.22
N VAL A 1066 2.37 35.87 -16.70
CA VAL A 1066 3.02 34.69 -16.13
C VAL A 1066 4.47 35.00 -15.78
N TYR A 1067 4.84 34.81 -14.51
CA TYR A 1067 6.21 34.88 -14.04
C TYR A 1067 6.80 33.48 -13.97
N PHE A 1068 7.78 33.18 -14.80
CA PHE A 1068 8.46 31.88 -14.79
C PHE A 1068 9.84 32.00 -14.14
N LEU A 1069 10.01 31.38 -12.97
CA LEU A 1069 11.25 31.35 -12.22
C LEU A 1069 11.89 29.96 -12.37
N TRP A 1070 13.01 29.89 -13.08
CA TRP A 1070 13.78 28.67 -13.20
C TRP A 1070 14.94 28.67 -12.21
N ILE A 1071 14.87 27.82 -11.20
CA ILE A 1071 15.88 27.68 -10.15
C ILE A 1071 16.69 26.41 -10.39
N CYS A 1072 17.97 26.57 -10.73
CA CYS A 1072 18.87 25.44 -10.93
C CYS A 1072 20.27 25.71 -10.36
N PRO A 1073 21.00 24.67 -9.92
CA PRO A 1073 22.41 24.85 -9.57
C PRO A 1073 23.24 25.23 -10.80
N SER A 1074 23.08 24.52 -11.91
CA SER A 1074 23.71 24.84 -13.19
C SER A 1074 22.84 24.40 -14.36
N HIS A 1075 23.13 24.90 -15.56
CA HIS A 1075 22.44 24.52 -16.80
C HIS A 1075 22.75 23.10 -17.29
N ARG A 1076 23.64 22.37 -16.60
CA ARG A 1076 24.08 21.03 -17.01
C ARG A 1076 22.90 20.05 -17.06
N HIS A 1077 22.74 19.34 -18.18
CA HIS A 1077 21.63 18.43 -18.53
C HIS A 1077 20.29 19.12 -18.90
N PHE A 1078 20.20 20.45 -18.85
CA PHE A 1078 19.01 21.23 -19.19
C PHE A 1078 19.31 22.30 -20.25
N GLU A 1079 20.41 22.14 -20.98
CA GLU A 1079 20.81 23.06 -22.05
C GLU A 1079 19.74 23.14 -23.14
N TRP A 1080 19.08 22.01 -23.42
CA TRP A 1080 17.95 21.93 -24.35
C TRP A 1080 16.75 22.78 -23.92
N PHE A 1081 16.60 23.06 -22.63
CA PHE A 1081 15.49 23.87 -22.13
C PHE A 1081 15.72 25.35 -22.42
N ILE A 1082 16.98 25.81 -22.53
CA ILE A 1082 17.30 27.16 -23.02
C ILE A 1082 16.81 27.32 -24.47
N ASP A 1083 17.03 26.30 -25.31
CA ASP A 1083 16.53 26.31 -26.69
C ASP A 1083 14.98 26.37 -26.71
N VAL A 1084 14.29 25.64 -25.82
CA VAL A 1084 12.83 25.74 -25.67
C VAL A 1084 12.38 27.12 -25.19
N LEU A 1085 13.05 27.72 -24.21
CA LEU A 1085 12.73 29.06 -23.73
C LEU A 1085 12.90 30.11 -24.82
N ARG A 1086 13.92 29.97 -25.67
CA ARG A 1086 14.14 30.84 -26.83
C ARG A 1086 12.98 30.76 -27.81
N ASP A 1087 12.51 29.55 -28.12
CA ASP A 1087 11.35 29.34 -28.99
C ASP A 1087 10.06 29.93 -28.40
N VAL A 1088 9.87 29.80 -27.10
CA VAL A 1088 8.71 30.36 -26.37
C VAL A 1088 8.75 31.90 -26.37
N GLU A 1089 9.89 32.51 -26.04
CA GLU A 1089 10.07 33.98 -26.06
C GLU A 1089 9.90 34.55 -27.48
N ARG A 1090 10.31 33.80 -28.52
CA ARG A 1090 10.12 34.20 -29.93
C ARG A 1090 8.64 34.19 -30.33
N LYS A 1091 7.86 33.23 -29.83
CA LYS A 1091 6.42 33.11 -30.12
C LYS A 1091 5.54 34.03 -29.26
N ASP A 1092 6.06 34.57 -28.15
CA ASP A 1092 5.31 35.47 -27.26
C ASP A 1092 5.23 36.90 -27.83
N VAL A 1093 4.28 37.11 -28.74
CA VAL A 1093 3.97 38.43 -29.33
C VAL A 1093 3.28 39.35 -28.30
N THR A 1094 2.57 38.76 -27.32
CA THR A 1094 1.75 39.46 -26.33
C THR A 1094 2.48 39.89 -25.07
N ASN A 1095 3.76 39.53 -24.93
CA ASN A 1095 4.62 39.80 -23.75
C ASN A 1095 4.00 39.31 -22.42
N VAL A 1096 3.31 38.18 -22.48
CA VAL A 1096 2.61 37.57 -21.33
C VAL A 1096 3.60 36.87 -20.38
N LEU A 1097 4.71 36.35 -20.92
CA LEU A 1097 5.69 35.59 -20.17
C LEU A 1097 6.89 36.46 -19.75
N GLU A 1098 7.23 36.42 -18.47
CA GLU A 1098 8.45 37.02 -17.93
C GLU A 1098 9.32 35.93 -17.28
N VAL A 1099 10.54 35.73 -17.80
CA VAL A 1099 11.43 34.64 -17.40
C VAL A 1099 12.57 35.15 -16.53
N HIS A 1100 12.76 34.53 -15.37
CA HIS A 1100 13.89 34.75 -14.48
C HIS A 1100 14.62 33.43 -14.23
N ILE A 1101 15.93 33.41 -14.51
CA ILE A 1101 16.76 32.22 -14.32
C ILE A 1101 17.63 32.45 -13.09
N PHE A 1102 17.60 31.53 -12.14
CA PHE A 1102 18.32 31.58 -10.87
C PHE A 1102 19.36 30.46 -10.81
N ILE A 1103 20.63 30.86 -10.87
CA ILE A 1103 21.78 29.96 -10.76
C ILE A 1103 22.25 29.94 -9.32
N THR A 1104 21.97 28.84 -8.61
CA THR A 1104 22.20 28.73 -7.16
C THR A 1104 23.56 28.12 -6.78
N GLN A 1105 24.39 27.75 -7.76
CA GLN A 1105 25.73 27.23 -7.47
C GLN A 1105 26.56 28.29 -6.74
N PHE A 1106 27.41 27.85 -5.81
CA PHE A 1106 28.36 28.77 -5.19
C PHE A 1106 29.42 29.20 -6.19
N PHE A 1107 29.87 30.45 -6.08
CA PHE A 1107 30.87 31.05 -6.95
C PHE A 1107 32.14 30.19 -7.12
N HIS A 1108 32.68 29.65 -6.02
CA HIS A 1108 33.85 28.76 -6.03
C HIS A 1108 33.58 27.36 -6.62
N LYS A 1109 32.38 27.09 -7.15
CA LYS A 1109 32.03 25.81 -7.82
C LYS A 1109 31.40 26.04 -9.19
N PHE A 1110 31.56 27.23 -9.77
CA PHE A 1110 31.14 27.47 -11.15
C PHE A 1110 31.95 26.61 -12.11
N ASP A 1111 31.25 26.01 -13.07
CA ASP A 1111 31.88 25.44 -14.25
C ASP A 1111 32.25 26.58 -15.23
N LEU A 1112 33.11 26.29 -16.21
CA LEU A 1112 33.54 27.27 -17.21
C LEU A 1112 32.35 27.99 -17.86
N ARG A 1113 31.30 27.23 -18.21
CA ARG A 1113 30.05 27.76 -18.80
C ARG A 1113 29.33 28.75 -17.88
N THR A 1114 29.15 28.42 -16.60
CA THR A 1114 28.46 29.29 -15.63
C THR A 1114 29.27 30.55 -15.35
N THR A 1115 30.60 30.44 -15.30
CA THR A 1115 31.46 31.62 -15.15
C THR A 1115 31.39 32.51 -16.37
N MET A 1116 31.40 31.95 -17.58
CA MET A 1116 31.24 32.74 -18.80
C MET A 1116 29.88 33.44 -18.83
N LEU A 1117 28.82 32.75 -18.42
CA LEU A 1117 27.49 33.36 -18.27
C LEU A 1117 27.49 34.50 -17.25
N TYR A 1118 28.16 34.34 -16.10
CA TYR A 1118 28.31 35.39 -15.10
C TYR A 1118 29.04 36.62 -15.65
N ILE A 1119 30.14 36.38 -16.38
CA ILE A 1119 30.92 37.45 -16.99
C ILE A 1119 30.09 38.16 -18.06
N CYS A 1120 29.42 37.43 -18.95
CA CYS A 1120 28.59 38.00 -20.01
C CYS A 1120 27.38 38.77 -19.49
N GLU A 1121 26.80 38.39 -18.35
CA GLU A 1121 25.62 39.08 -17.80
C GLU A 1121 25.99 40.33 -16.98
N ASN A 1122 27.10 40.31 -16.23
CA ASN A 1122 27.47 41.41 -15.31
C ASN A 1122 28.56 42.34 -15.84
N HIS A 1123 29.42 41.88 -16.76
CA HIS A 1123 30.61 42.61 -17.21
C HIS A 1123 30.57 42.99 -18.70
N PHE A 1124 29.54 42.58 -19.44
CA PHE A 1124 29.32 42.89 -20.85
C PHE A 1124 27.92 43.47 -21.08
N GLN A 1125 27.77 44.28 -22.12
CA GLN A 1125 26.49 44.89 -22.51
C GLN A 1125 25.60 43.86 -23.22
N ARG A 1126 24.28 43.92 -22.96
CA ARG A 1126 23.27 43.12 -23.66
C ARG A 1126 23.09 43.68 -25.08
N ILE A 1127 23.05 42.79 -26.07
CA ILE A 1127 22.79 43.16 -27.47
C ILE A 1127 21.29 42.98 -27.72
N ALA A 1128 20.58 44.06 -28.10
CA ALA A 1128 19.13 44.06 -28.34
C ALA A 1128 18.30 43.44 -27.19
N ASN A 1129 18.60 43.82 -25.93
CA ASN A 1129 17.99 43.27 -24.71
C ASN A 1129 18.16 41.74 -24.52
N ARG A 1130 19.10 41.11 -25.23
CA ARG A 1130 19.42 39.69 -25.11
C ARG A 1130 20.82 39.48 -24.53
N SER A 1131 20.97 38.42 -23.75
CA SER A 1131 22.28 38.00 -23.22
C SER A 1131 23.16 37.43 -24.34
N MET A 1132 24.40 37.91 -24.49
CA MET A 1132 25.33 37.46 -25.54
C MET A 1132 25.58 35.94 -25.53
N PHE A 1133 25.51 35.31 -24.36
CA PHE A 1133 25.85 33.90 -24.21
C PHE A 1133 24.66 32.95 -24.39
N THR A 1134 23.44 33.39 -24.08
CA THR A 1134 22.24 32.54 -24.14
C THR A 1134 21.25 32.96 -25.24
N GLY A 1135 21.31 34.21 -25.70
CA GLY A 1135 20.38 34.77 -26.67
C GLY A 1135 18.96 35.00 -26.13
N LEU A 1136 18.76 34.90 -24.81
CA LEU A 1136 17.45 35.08 -24.15
C LEU A 1136 17.25 36.53 -23.71
N LYS A 1137 15.99 36.99 -23.68
CA LYS A 1137 15.58 38.23 -23.00
C LYS A 1137 15.61 38.06 -21.49
N ALA A 1138 15.31 36.85 -21.01
CA ALA A 1138 15.36 36.42 -19.61
C ALA A 1138 16.59 36.95 -18.86
N VAL A 1139 16.41 37.37 -17.60
CA VAL A 1139 17.50 37.85 -16.74
C VAL A 1139 18.08 36.69 -15.94
N ASN A 1140 19.42 36.53 -15.99
CA ASN A 1140 20.15 35.54 -15.21
C ASN A 1140 20.57 36.14 -13.86
N HIS A 1141 20.06 35.56 -12.78
CA HIS A 1141 20.38 35.90 -11.41
C HIS A 1141 21.30 34.84 -10.80
N PHE A 1142 22.32 35.27 -10.06
CA PHE A 1142 23.25 34.38 -9.37
C PHE A 1142 22.93 34.41 -7.88
N GLY A 1143 22.54 33.28 -7.30
CA GLY A 1143 22.09 33.20 -5.91
C GLY A 1143 20.70 32.60 -5.76
N ARG A 1144 20.23 32.50 -4.50
CA ARG A 1144 18.89 32.00 -4.20
C ARG A 1144 17.88 33.15 -4.29
N PRO A 1145 16.69 32.93 -4.88
CA PRO A 1145 15.65 33.94 -4.89
C PRO A 1145 15.13 34.20 -3.48
N ASP A 1146 15.02 35.47 -3.10
CA ASP A 1146 14.23 35.87 -1.93
C ASP A 1146 12.74 35.86 -2.31
N MET A 1147 12.09 34.72 -2.06
CA MET A 1147 10.67 34.55 -2.36
C MET A 1147 9.77 35.50 -1.58
N ASN A 1148 10.16 35.95 -0.37
CA ASN A 1148 9.33 36.88 0.39
C ASN A 1148 9.33 38.26 -0.25
N ALA A 1149 10.51 38.74 -0.68
CA ALA A 1149 10.63 40.00 -1.41
C ALA A 1149 9.88 39.93 -2.75
N PHE A 1150 10.05 38.83 -3.49
CA PHE A 1150 9.40 38.63 -4.79
C PHE A 1150 7.86 38.57 -4.71
N LEU A 1151 7.30 37.85 -3.73
CA LEU A 1151 5.83 37.82 -3.57
C LEU A 1151 5.29 39.19 -3.11
N LYS A 1152 6.03 39.92 -2.28
CA LYS A 1152 5.67 41.31 -1.91
C LYS A 1152 5.73 42.25 -3.12
N PHE A 1153 6.69 42.06 -4.03
CA PHE A 1153 6.78 42.78 -5.29
C PHE A 1153 5.52 42.56 -6.14
N ILE A 1154 5.15 41.30 -6.39
CA ILE A 1154 3.94 40.96 -7.17
C ILE A 1154 2.69 41.56 -6.53
N ARG A 1155 2.58 41.49 -5.19
CA ARG A 1155 1.46 42.08 -4.46
C ARG A 1155 1.35 43.59 -4.69
N LYS A 1156 2.48 44.29 -4.77
CA LYS A 1156 2.53 45.74 -5.03
C LYS A 1156 2.24 46.07 -6.49
N GLN A 1157 2.81 45.32 -7.43
CA GLN A 1157 2.64 45.54 -8.86
C GLN A 1157 1.21 45.24 -9.33
N HIS A 1158 0.58 44.25 -8.71
CA HIS A 1158 -0.74 43.76 -9.10
C HIS A 1158 -1.73 43.78 -7.93
N SER A 1159 -1.91 44.95 -7.32
CA SER A 1159 -2.86 45.16 -6.23
C SER A 1159 -4.33 45.01 -6.65
N TYR A 1160 -4.63 45.04 -7.95
CA TYR A 1160 -5.97 44.91 -8.51
C TYR A 1160 -6.48 43.47 -8.58
N VAL A 1161 -5.60 42.46 -8.48
CA VAL A 1161 -6.02 41.06 -8.50
C VAL A 1161 -6.33 40.56 -7.09
N SER A 1162 -7.35 39.71 -6.97
CA SER A 1162 -7.72 39.12 -5.67
C SER A 1162 -6.84 37.93 -5.30
N LYS A 1163 -6.42 37.14 -6.29
CA LYS A 1163 -5.70 35.87 -6.11
C LYS A 1163 -4.60 35.71 -7.15
N VAL A 1164 -3.44 35.23 -6.72
CA VAL A 1164 -2.30 34.86 -7.57
C VAL A 1164 -2.03 33.38 -7.37
N GLY A 1165 -1.92 32.62 -8.46
CA GLY A 1165 -1.54 31.20 -8.40
C GLY A 1165 -0.03 31.04 -8.36
N VAL A 1166 0.51 30.33 -7.38
CA VAL A 1166 1.95 30.04 -7.27
C VAL A 1166 2.18 28.54 -7.44
N PHE A 1167 2.68 28.15 -8.59
CA PHE A 1167 2.93 26.77 -8.98
C PHE A 1167 4.41 26.47 -8.79
N SER A 1168 4.76 25.45 -8.00
CA SER A 1168 6.16 25.08 -7.82
C SER A 1168 6.37 23.59 -8.09
N CYS A 1169 7.28 23.27 -9.01
CA CYS A 1169 7.74 21.93 -9.29
C CYS A 1169 9.24 21.81 -9.04
N GLY A 1170 9.68 20.99 -8.09
CA GLY A 1170 11.10 20.83 -7.79
C GLY A 1170 11.39 20.07 -6.50
N PRO A 1171 12.63 20.15 -5.99
CA PRO A 1171 13.02 19.51 -4.73
C PRO A 1171 12.11 19.92 -3.57
N SER A 1172 11.75 18.98 -2.70
CA SER A 1172 10.82 19.23 -1.58
C SER A 1172 11.28 20.34 -0.63
N ALA A 1173 12.60 20.54 -0.49
CA ALA A 1173 13.15 21.64 0.30
C ALA A 1173 12.82 23.02 -0.33
N LEU A 1174 12.90 23.13 -1.66
CA LEU A 1174 12.58 24.35 -2.39
C LEU A 1174 11.09 24.65 -2.28
N THR A 1175 10.24 23.67 -2.58
CA THR A 1175 8.78 23.89 -2.57
C THR A 1175 8.22 24.16 -1.18
N LYS A 1176 8.78 23.54 -0.13
CA LYS A 1176 8.45 23.91 1.26
C LYS A 1176 8.85 25.35 1.60
N THR A 1177 9.98 25.82 1.07
CA THR A 1177 10.42 27.21 1.28
C THR A 1177 9.47 28.19 0.60
N ILE A 1178 9.00 27.87 -0.61
CA ILE A 1178 8.00 28.65 -1.36
C ILE A 1178 6.64 28.62 -0.65
N SER A 1179 6.18 27.46 -0.20
CA SER A 1179 4.95 27.31 0.60
C SER A 1179 5.01 28.20 1.84
N LYS A 1180 6.11 28.09 2.61
CA LYS A 1180 6.34 28.90 3.80
C LYS A 1180 6.37 30.39 3.49
N ALA A 1181 6.94 30.79 2.36
CA ALA A 1181 6.93 32.18 1.90
C ALA A 1181 5.52 32.66 1.56
N CYS A 1182 4.73 31.86 0.83
CA CYS A 1182 3.32 32.16 0.53
C CYS A 1182 2.49 32.27 1.83
N GLU A 1183 2.63 31.32 2.76
CA GLU A 1183 1.99 31.36 4.08
C GLU A 1183 2.37 32.63 4.84
N THR A 1184 3.66 33.00 4.85
CA THR A 1184 4.16 34.19 5.57
C THR A 1184 3.56 35.48 4.99
N VAL A 1185 3.45 35.57 3.66
CA VAL A 1185 2.84 36.72 2.98
C VAL A 1185 1.32 36.74 3.17
N ASN A 1186 0.66 35.58 3.13
CA ASN A 1186 -0.78 35.44 3.31
C ASN A 1186 -1.26 35.67 4.76
N LYS A 1187 -0.42 35.42 5.77
CA LYS A 1187 -0.73 35.74 7.18
C LYS A 1187 -1.15 37.20 7.39
N GLN A 1188 -0.67 38.09 6.53
CA GLN A 1188 -0.99 39.51 6.56
C GLN A 1188 -2.41 39.82 6.02
N ARG A 1189 -3.12 38.85 5.42
CA ARG A 1189 -4.46 38.98 4.80
C ARG A 1189 -4.65 40.21 3.90
N LYS A 1190 -3.59 40.63 3.21
CA LYS A 1190 -3.63 41.69 2.19
C LYS A 1190 -3.76 41.08 0.80
N LEU A 1191 -4.57 41.71 -0.06
CA LEU A 1191 -4.73 41.29 -1.45
C LEU A 1191 -3.51 41.67 -2.32
N PRO A 1192 -3.19 40.89 -3.36
CA PRO A 1192 -3.67 39.52 -3.64
C PRO A 1192 -3.23 38.44 -2.65
N TYR A 1193 -4.08 37.42 -2.48
CA TYR A 1193 -3.73 36.15 -1.81
C TYR A 1193 -2.93 35.22 -2.73
N PHE A 1194 -1.86 34.61 -2.21
CA PHE A 1194 -1.01 33.69 -2.95
C PHE A 1194 -1.40 32.24 -2.69
N LEU A 1195 -1.95 31.56 -3.69
CA LEU A 1195 -2.34 30.16 -3.55
C LEU A 1195 -1.23 29.27 -4.07
N HIS A 1196 -0.50 28.66 -3.13
CA HIS A 1196 0.59 27.75 -3.45
C HIS A 1196 0.05 26.39 -3.87
N GLN A 1197 0.46 25.92 -5.03
CA GLN A 1197 0.19 24.58 -5.52
C GLN A 1197 1.51 23.84 -5.71
N TYR A 1198 1.65 22.74 -4.97
CA TYR A 1198 2.79 21.86 -5.13
C TYR A 1198 2.58 20.93 -6.32
N GLU A 1199 3.39 21.12 -7.35
CA GLU A 1199 3.37 20.30 -8.56
C GLU A 1199 4.44 19.21 -8.48
N ASN A 1200 4.02 17.95 -8.52
CA ASN A 1200 4.91 16.80 -8.60
C ASN A 1200 4.59 16.06 -9.90
N PHE A 1201 5.01 16.67 -11.01
CA PHE A 1201 4.85 16.14 -12.36
C PHE A 1201 5.70 14.89 -12.58
#